data_AF-A0A7U7G687-F1
#
_entry.id   AF-A0A7U7G687-F1
#
_cell.length_a   1.000
_cell.length_b   1.000
_cell.length_c   1.000
_cell.angle_alpha   90.00
_cell.angle_beta   90.00
_cell.angle_gamma   90.00
#
_symmetry.space_group_name_H-M   'P 1'
#
loop_
_entity.id
_entity.type
_entity.pdbx_description
1 polymer ?
#
loop_
_entity_poly.entity_id
_entity_poly.type
_entity_poly.pdbx_seq_one_letter_code
_entity_poly.pdbx_strand_id
1 'polypeptide(L)'
;MDTDGTFFEAVANDRARAPVWSEFDAAWYRRRYARQLAEAGTVWTDGQLAERWQSGEGREGTSPNRYFDEEWYLNAYPDVRRGVQEKGIFQSGFQHYVDVGCQSCSGHWLFSAEYYFKVNSDYSLRAMREAGHVNAYDHFLRVGDYGFRSPHFLFDAELFIRECLGKNIPFDPSQGAFSQYLALEHPDMKTVRTSWYFDPVWYLEKYPDVLKLIEDGVFTGPLHHYMGCDNPSAYDPNPYFDESYYLAQNPDVADAVKSGMFRNGYAHFIRAGISELRNPSADLDFRAFVATLDMPQSLNKAHVDNPFLLWILQQEGRTGAEIPGISITAANRLALCKVEASLPSLFRKPLRFVNQASPQLSVVLFSQGNYLLDIATLASLHAQGIPDMQVVVASTGNTLSRQRLDQAVEGLRHVVSDKLQPLAQQLRESLPFLAGERILLLESGVQLLPMALSFAMASMVAEESEGGGKLLTSINTVLEAGSAVWRDGSITCHGQGEKGQAQSVSFQKMVEAIQGGLLFCHRTAMEQALHYLEGHRAEPFFTCFSMALRATGRTLSYWPTVQARLLNATPESYARRTMGKDALRRLFPVFLPRHAVARGDARMGKSYRPLVMMVFPHLPRLIEGGSARRVMQQIDAFRWLGWQVLVVGLDRKEEDRLVIPHDYPADVECWRGVDDFSSFLRDRLTDMKLLWIGGTHVLSRLGPVLATGDISLQDKLIVLDTVNQDGTALRAVEEHLRRLVGIVDEPARLMREARKELDYAWLCQGIVTGDEQTTALLHRLGYGNVTALPYAVSCRQLGKQDEFERRQGILFPLSIYRAGDSGHDGFDWFCLAVMPHLQRHFSLPPSIGIGGYHHPLVDLGFYERLAPLDGLAEMDTLPRMMQRCRILMDPSRVPATQATEILEAAGQGIPAVLNKVQMERLGWKDEEEALDGGFNDPQHFARQIIRLYEDPALWDRIRRKAHETVRERHGHGRLHEAFGRFIEALLNGPATVAPPAGKEGAPLHRSFAPAPLRIVLKPAGAPPAAEDKDEESEDGLEDEFMPLPTHLGVTLPEEDQNQKEQADND
;
A
#
# COMPACT_ATOMS: atom_id res chain seq x y z
N MET A 1 38.01 35.89 -5.91
CA MET A 1 36.96 36.12 -4.89
C MET A 1 37.49 35.47 -3.64
N ASP A 2 37.56 36.22 -2.54
CA ASP A 2 38.17 35.84 -1.27
C ASP A 2 37.63 34.50 -0.74
N THR A 3 38.54 33.62 -0.32
CA THR A 3 38.29 32.24 0.14
C THR A 3 38.46 32.13 1.67
N ASP A 4 37.79 32.99 2.44
CA ASP A 4 37.92 33.04 3.92
C ASP A 4 36.58 32.82 4.63
N GLY A 5 35.73 31.91 4.16
CA GLY A 5 34.52 31.54 4.90
C GLY A 5 34.19 30.06 4.74
N THR A 6 34.28 29.30 5.83
CA THR A 6 33.73 27.94 5.88
C THR A 6 32.21 28.01 5.74
N PHE A 7 31.59 26.99 5.13
CA PHE A 7 30.13 26.91 4.94
C PHE A 7 29.32 27.14 6.23
N PHE A 8 29.93 26.87 7.39
CA PHE A 8 29.39 27.15 8.72
C PHE A 8 29.20 28.65 9.01
N GLU A 9 30.07 29.54 8.53
CA GLU A 9 29.96 30.99 8.76
C GLU A 9 28.83 31.63 7.92
N ALA A 10 28.54 31.07 6.74
CA ALA A 10 27.42 31.52 5.91
C ALA A 10 26.05 31.10 6.49
N VAL A 11 25.98 29.97 7.18
CA VAL A 11 24.76 29.49 7.86
C VAL A 11 24.57 30.15 9.24
N ALA A 12 25.65 30.54 9.91
CA ALA A 12 25.59 31.20 11.23
C ALA A 12 24.99 32.62 11.21
N ASN A 13 24.98 33.29 10.04
CA ASN A 13 24.56 34.69 9.94
C ASN A 13 23.05 34.92 9.82
N ASP A 14 22.22 33.87 9.71
CA ASP A 14 20.77 34.03 9.72
C ASP A 14 20.10 33.02 10.67
N ARG A 15 19.99 33.44 11.94
CA ARG A 15 19.25 32.84 13.10
C ARG A 15 19.94 31.73 13.93
N ALA A 16 20.82 32.15 14.85
CA ALA A 16 20.76 31.83 16.30
C ALA A 16 20.76 30.38 16.84
N ARG A 17 21.22 29.33 16.14
CA ARG A 17 21.27 27.99 16.79
C ARG A 17 22.29 27.00 16.22
N ALA A 18 23.33 26.69 17.00
CA ALA A 18 24.28 25.59 16.71
C ALA A 18 23.63 24.21 16.96
N PRO A 19 23.91 23.15 16.19
CA PRO A 19 23.38 21.80 16.43
C PRO A 19 23.83 21.18 17.77
N VAL A 20 23.01 20.34 18.41
CA VAL A 20 23.33 19.75 19.72
C VAL A 20 24.60 18.90 19.68
N TRP A 21 24.79 18.14 18.60
CA TRP A 21 25.97 17.30 18.39
C TRP A 21 27.26 18.11 18.19
N SER A 22 27.17 19.43 17.97
CA SER A 22 28.34 20.31 17.80
C SER A 22 28.87 20.92 19.10
N GLU A 23 28.13 20.82 20.21
CA GLU A 23 28.47 21.44 21.49
C GLU A 23 29.50 20.60 22.28
N PHE A 24 30.51 21.22 22.90
CA PHE A 24 31.50 20.49 23.70
C PHE A 24 30.99 20.23 25.13
N ASP A 25 30.98 18.96 25.58
CA ASP A 25 30.57 18.57 26.92
C ASP A 25 31.78 18.18 27.78
N ALA A 26 32.31 19.15 28.53
CA ALA A 26 33.49 18.97 29.37
C ALA A 26 33.30 17.91 30.48
N ALA A 27 32.09 17.79 31.02
CA ALA A 27 31.78 16.85 32.10
C ALA A 27 31.71 15.40 31.59
N TRP A 28 31.15 15.19 30.39
CA TRP A 28 31.21 13.91 29.71
C TRP A 28 32.63 13.58 29.26
N TYR A 29 33.34 14.52 28.63
CA TYR A 29 34.70 14.34 28.11
C TYR A 29 35.67 13.87 29.21
N ARG A 30 35.63 14.55 30.36
CA ARG A 30 36.46 14.19 31.53
C ARG A 30 36.16 12.79 32.07
N ARG A 31 34.90 12.33 32.00
CA ARG A 31 34.52 10.97 32.39
C ARG A 31 34.99 9.93 31.38
N ARG A 32 34.77 10.17 30.08
CA ARG A 32 35.14 9.25 28.98
C ARG A 32 36.65 9.06 28.89
N TYR A 33 37.43 10.15 29.00
CA TYR A 33 38.88 10.17 28.81
C TYR A 33 39.66 10.29 30.12
N ALA A 34 39.06 9.90 31.26
CA ALA A 34 39.66 10.04 32.60
C ALA A 34 41.08 9.43 32.69
N ARG A 35 41.30 8.28 32.04
CA ARG A 35 42.60 7.59 32.03
C ARG A 35 43.67 8.38 31.25
N GLN A 36 43.34 8.84 30.05
CA GLN A 36 44.23 9.67 29.21
C GLN A 36 44.56 11.02 29.88
N LEU A 37 43.56 11.62 30.54
CA LEU A 37 43.74 12.87 31.28
C LEU A 37 44.56 12.69 32.56
N ALA A 38 44.46 11.54 33.22
CA ALA A 38 45.25 11.21 34.41
C ALA A 38 46.74 10.99 34.07
N GLU A 39 47.05 10.42 32.91
CA GLU A 39 48.42 10.25 32.40
C GLU A 39 49.10 11.60 32.13
N ALA A 40 48.34 12.66 31.84
CA ALA A 40 48.83 14.03 31.67
C ALA A 40 49.15 14.77 32.99
N GLY A 41 48.96 14.13 34.16
CA GLY A 41 49.46 14.61 35.46
C GLY A 41 48.86 15.92 36.00
N THR A 42 47.77 16.43 35.40
CA THR A 42 47.17 17.74 35.70
C THR A 42 45.67 17.62 35.98
N VAL A 43 45.14 18.33 36.99
CA VAL A 43 43.70 18.40 37.25
C VAL A 43 43.09 19.44 36.32
N TRP A 44 42.27 18.98 35.37
CA TRP A 44 41.65 19.84 34.36
C TRP A 44 40.29 20.39 34.84
N THR A 45 40.10 21.71 34.71
CA THR A 45 38.79 22.35 34.89
C THR A 45 37.98 22.34 33.58
N ASP A 46 36.66 22.45 33.67
CA ASP A 46 35.79 22.41 32.48
C ASP A 46 36.11 23.53 31.47
N GLY A 47 36.50 24.72 31.96
CA GLY A 47 36.93 25.83 31.11
C GLY A 47 38.24 25.56 30.36
N GLN A 48 39.22 24.93 31.03
CA GLN A 48 40.50 24.55 30.39
C GLN A 48 40.32 23.46 29.34
N LEU A 49 39.41 22.50 29.57
CA LEU A 49 39.08 21.47 28.58
C LEU A 49 38.39 22.08 27.36
N ALA A 50 37.48 23.04 27.56
CA ALA A 50 36.81 23.74 26.47
C ALA A 50 37.79 24.60 25.64
N GLU A 51 38.69 25.34 26.29
CA GLU A 51 39.72 26.14 25.60
C GLU A 51 40.67 25.25 24.78
N ARG A 52 41.08 24.12 25.36
CA ARG A 52 41.90 23.10 24.71
C ARG A 52 41.19 22.44 23.51
N TRP A 53 39.89 22.17 23.62
CA TRP A 53 39.10 21.67 22.49
C TRP A 53 38.95 22.71 21.36
N GLN A 54 38.77 23.98 21.73
CA GLN A 54 38.65 25.09 20.79
C GLN A 54 39.96 25.38 20.05
N SER A 55 41.11 25.27 20.73
CA SER A 55 42.44 25.43 20.11
C SER A 55 42.84 24.29 19.17
N GLY A 56 42.05 23.20 19.13
CA GLY A 56 42.35 22.00 18.35
C GLY A 56 43.29 21.01 19.06
N GLU A 57 43.87 21.39 20.20
CA GLU A 57 44.81 20.58 20.95
C GLU A 57 44.12 19.41 21.66
N GLY A 58 44.03 18.25 20.98
CA GLY A 58 43.43 17.04 21.54
C GLY A 58 42.08 16.65 20.95
N ARG A 59 41.76 17.13 19.73
CA ARG A 59 40.67 16.61 18.88
C ARG A 59 41.02 15.27 18.20
N GLU A 60 42.30 14.94 18.16
CA GLU A 60 42.80 13.75 17.47
C GLU A 60 42.36 12.49 18.22
N GLY A 61 41.49 11.69 17.59
CA GLY A 61 40.97 10.43 18.15
C GLY A 61 40.00 10.59 19.33
N THR A 62 39.45 11.80 19.55
CA THR A 62 38.55 12.08 20.67
C THR A 62 37.23 12.69 20.19
N SER A 63 36.17 12.47 20.96
CA SER A 63 34.82 12.96 20.67
C SER A 63 34.48 14.17 21.54
N PRO A 64 33.76 15.18 21.02
CA PRO A 64 33.41 16.39 21.77
C PRO A 64 32.36 16.17 22.86
N ASN A 65 31.49 15.20 22.64
CA ASN A 65 30.31 14.91 23.44
C ASN A 65 29.84 13.49 23.14
N ARG A 66 28.77 13.04 23.81
CA ARG A 66 28.16 11.71 23.63
C ARG A 66 27.41 11.49 22.31
N TYR A 67 27.18 12.53 21.52
CA TYR A 67 26.38 12.49 20.29
C TYR A 67 27.23 12.35 19.03
N PHE A 68 28.56 12.29 19.15
CA PHE A 68 29.45 11.97 18.04
C PHE A 68 30.48 10.95 18.51
N ASP A 69 30.78 9.96 17.67
CA ASP A 69 31.75 8.90 17.99
C ASP A 69 32.87 8.90 16.95
N GLU A 70 34.00 9.52 17.31
CA GLU A 70 35.16 9.70 16.43
C GLU A 70 35.75 8.37 15.93
N GLU A 71 35.92 7.41 16.84
CA GLU A 71 36.53 6.11 16.51
C GLU A 71 35.62 5.32 15.57
N TRP A 72 34.34 5.22 15.91
CA TRP A 72 33.37 4.56 15.03
C TRP A 72 33.24 5.28 13.69
N TYR A 73 33.22 6.61 13.66
CA TYR A 73 33.06 7.39 12.44
C TYR A 73 34.20 7.13 11.45
N LEU A 74 35.45 7.13 11.93
CA LEU A 74 36.61 6.81 11.10
C LEU A 74 36.65 5.32 10.68
N ASN A 75 36.00 4.43 11.43
CA ASN A 75 35.86 3.01 11.04
C ASN A 75 34.75 2.82 9.99
N ALA A 76 33.64 3.52 10.13
CA ALA A 76 32.52 3.48 9.20
C ALA A 76 32.84 4.14 7.86
N TYR A 77 33.74 5.13 7.84
CA TYR A 77 34.13 5.89 6.65
C TYR A 77 35.66 5.83 6.40
N PRO A 78 36.17 4.74 5.78
CA PRO A 78 37.61 4.54 5.55
C PRO A 78 38.28 5.60 4.68
N ASP A 79 37.54 6.23 3.77
CA ASP A 79 38.03 7.35 2.96
C ASP A 79 38.25 8.62 3.78
N VAL A 80 37.36 8.90 4.74
CA VAL A 80 37.55 9.98 5.72
C VAL A 80 38.75 9.67 6.62
N ARG A 81 38.91 8.43 7.06
CA ARG A 81 40.08 7.99 7.83
C ARG A 81 41.39 8.28 7.11
N ARG A 82 41.49 7.94 5.82
CA ARG A 82 42.65 8.29 4.99
C ARG A 82 42.85 9.81 4.88
N GLY A 83 41.77 10.55 4.72
CA GLY A 83 41.79 12.03 4.71
C GLY A 83 42.35 12.65 5.99
N VAL A 84 42.10 12.05 7.14
CA VAL A 84 42.60 12.49 8.46
C VAL A 84 44.03 12.01 8.71
N GLN A 85 44.30 10.71 8.57
CA GLN A 85 45.55 10.08 9.01
C GLN A 85 46.69 10.17 7.99
N GLU A 86 46.40 10.06 6.68
CA GLU A 86 47.42 9.98 5.63
C GLU A 86 47.65 11.32 4.95
N LYS A 87 46.57 12.06 4.67
CA LYS A 87 46.61 13.28 3.86
C LYS A 87 46.50 14.58 4.67
N GLY A 88 46.14 14.51 5.96
CA GLY A 88 46.02 15.68 6.84
C GLY A 88 45.02 16.74 6.35
N ILE A 89 44.02 16.35 5.54
CA ILE A 89 43.00 17.26 4.98
C ILE A 89 42.08 17.77 6.09
N PHE A 90 41.76 16.89 7.04
CA PHE A 90 40.96 17.21 8.22
C PHE A 90 41.73 16.84 9.48
N GLN A 91 41.60 17.65 10.53
CA GLN A 91 42.26 17.40 11.82
C GLN A 91 41.64 16.22 12.60
N SER A 92 40.36 15.94 12.36
CA SER A 92 39.61 14.84 12.97
C SER A 92 38.41 14.48 12.11
N GLY A 93 37.84 13.29 12.34
CA GLY A 93 36.57 12.87 11.78
C GLY A 93 35.42 13.81 12.16
N PHE A 94 35.43 14.34 13.38
CA PHE A 94 34.47 15.36 13.81
C PHE A 94 34.55 16.63 12.96
N GLN A 95 35.77 17.11 12.66
CA GLN A 95 35.95 18.28 11.79
C GLN A 95 35.38 18.00 10.38
N HIS A 96 35.68 16.84 9.80
CA HIS A 96 35.09 16.42 8.53
C HIS A 96 33.55 16.39 8.59
N TYR A 97 32.97 15.84 9.66
CA TYR A 97 31.52 15.76 9.81
C TYR A 97 30.86 17.13 9.89
N VAL A 98 31.46 18.07 10.62
CA VAL A 98 31.00 19.47 10.69
C VAL A 98 31.06 20.14 9.31
N ASP A 99 32.17 20.00 8.60
CA ASP A 99 32.41 20.74 7.35
C ASP A 99 31.62 20.20 6.15
N VAL A 100 31.52 18.87 6.02
CA VAL A 100 30.94 18.22 4.82
C VAL A 100 30.07 17.01 5.19
N GLY A 101 30.53 16.18 6.13
CA GLY A 101 29.94 14.86 6.39
C GLY A 101 28.53 14.88 6.96
N CYS A 102 28.06 15.96 7.59
CA CYS A 102 26.72 16.06 8.17
C CYS A 102 25.59 15.95 7.13
N GLN A 103 25.88 16.11 5.84
CA GLN A 103 24.90 15.98 4.77
C GLN A 103 24.70 14.53 4.29
N SER A 104 25.75 13.72 4.35
CA SER A 104 25.79 12.41 3.69
C SER A 104 26.08 11.24 4.62
N CYS A 105 26.70 11.49 5.76
CA CYS A 105 27.18 10.48 6.72
C CYS A 105 26.36 10.52 8.02
N SER A 106 26.30 9.39 8.72
CA SER A 106 25.79 9.33 10.10
C SER A 106 26.91 9.74 11.05
N GLY A 107 26.63 10.67 11.98
CA GLY A 107 27.60 11.10 12.99
C GLY A 107 27.72 10.17 14.19
N HIS A 108 26.81 9.19 14.34
CA HIS A 108 26.76 8.31 15.50
C HIS A 108 26.24 6.91 15.11
N TRP A 109 26.81 5.87 15.72
CA TRP A 109 26.52 4.46 15.42
C TRP A 109 25.07 4.04 15.70
N LEU A 110 24.40 4.70 16.64
CA LEU A 110 23.00 4.43 17.01
C LEU A 110 21.98 5.34 16.30
N PHE A 111 22.36 5.96 15.17
CA PHE A 111 21.44 6.77 14.37
C PHE A 111 21.54 6.41 12.88
N SER A 112 20.38 6.17 12.26
CA SER A 112 20.27 5.98 10.81
C SER A 112 19.22 6.93 10.25
N ALA A 113 19.65 7.85 9.38
CA ALA A 113 18.75 8.76 8.69
C ALA A 113 17.73 8.00 7.82
N GLU A 114 18.18 6.95 7.11
CA GLU A 114 17.32 6.07 6.30
C GLU A 114 16.21 5.45 7.16
N TYR A 115 16.57 4.88 8.31
CA TYR A 115 15.58 4.31 9.23
C TYR A 115 14.65 5.38 9.81
N TYR A 116 15.21 6.53 10.21
CA TYR A 116 14.46 7.61 10.83
C TYR A 116 13.39 8.17 9.90
N PHE A 117 13.68 8.38 8.61
CA PHE A 117 12.68 8.80 7.63
C PHE A 117 11.65 7.71 7.34
N LYS A 118 12.07 6.45 7.29
CA LYS A 118 11.17 5.32 7.05
C LYS A 118 10.07 5.21 8.12
N VAL A 119 10.41 5.40 9.40
CA VAL A 119 9.45 5.27 10.51
C VAL A 119 8.75 6.59 10.87
N ASN A 120 9.24 7.73 10.37
CA ASN A 120 8.67 9.06 10.60
C ASN A 120 8.36 9.74 9.27
N SER A 121 7.38 9.19 8.54
CA SER A 121 6.93 9.74 7.24
C SER A 121 6.24 11.10 7.36
N ASP A 122 6.03 11.61 8.57
CA ASP A 122 5.47 12.93 8.85
C ASP A 122 6.45 14.09 8.57
N TYR A 123 7.73 13.80 8.29
CA TYR A 123 8.73 14.81 7.96
C TYR A 123 9.60 14.43 6.75
N SER A 124 9.93 15.43 5.93
CA SER A 124 10.89 15.32 4.82
C SER A 124 12.17 16.10 5.07
N LEU A 125 13.24 15.78 4.35
CA LEU A 125 14.49 16.56 4.39
C LEU A 125 14.25 18.04 4.10
N ARG A 126 13.32 18.34 3.19
CA ARG A 126 12.90 19.72 2.87
C ARG A 126 12.22 20.41 4.04
N ALA A 127 11.23 19.77 4.66
CA ALA A 127 10.52 20.34 5.82
C ALA A 127 11.46 20.59 6.99
N MET A 128 12.45 19.72 7.20
CA MET A 128 13.50 19.90 8.22
C MET A 128 14.38 21.11 7.92
N ARG A 129 14.79 21.30 6.66
CA ARG A 129 15.58 22.48 6.24
C ARG A 129 14.77 23.78 6.40
N GLU A 130 13.49 23.79 6.03
CA GLU A 130 12.59 24.92 6.21
C GLU A 130 12.37 25.25 7.71
N ALA A 131 12.40 24.24 8.57
CA ALA A 131 12.36 24.38 10.02
C ALA A 131 13.72 24.79 10.66
N GLY A 132 14.78 24.94 9.85
CA GLY A 132 16.10 25.38 10.30
C GLY A 132 16.99 24.27 10.89
N HIS A 133 16.69 23.00 10.61
CA HIS A 133 17.55 21.87 11.02
C HIS A 133 18.63 21.60 9.98
N VAL A 134 19.84 21.26 10.43
CA VAL A 134 20.98 20.95 9.56
C VAL A 134 20.79 19.61 8.83
N ASN A 135 20.33 18.60 9.55
CA ASN A 135 20.06 17.26 9.02
C ASN A 135 19.05 16.51 9.91
N ALA A 136 18.73 15.26 9.52
CA ALA A 136 17.82 14.40 10.28
C ALA A 136 18.29 14.13 11.71
N TYR A 137 19.60 14.09 11.94
CA TYR A 137 20.16 13.80 13.26
C TYR A 137 20.00 15.00 14.22
N ASP A 138 20.21 16.23 13.74
CA ASP A 138 19.93 17.44 14.51
C ASP A 138 18.43 17.54 14.88
N HIS A 139 17.54 17.28 13.92
CA HIS A 139 16.11 17.21 14.21
C HIS A 139 15.79 16.14 15.27
N PHE A 140 16.35 14.93 15.12
CA PHE A 140 16.13 13.86 16.08
C PHE A 140 16.55 14.24 17.49
N LEU A 141 17.78 14.73 17.70
CA LEU A 141 18.26 15.08 19.04
C LEU A 141 17.45 16.20 19.70
N ARG A 142 16.87 17.11 18.90
CA ARG A 142 16.13 18.27 19.43
C ARG A 142 14.65 18.03 19.65
N VAL A 143 14.02 17.25 18.78
CA VAL A 143 12.56 17.06 18.74
C VAL A 143 12.24 15.58 18.86
N GLY A 144 12.90 14.74 18.05
CA GLY A 144 12.59 13.32 17.97
C GLY A 144 12.80 12.56 19.28
N ASP A 145 13.92 12.78 19.96
CA ASP A 145 14.29 12.08 21.19
C ASP A 145 13.29 12.39 22.34
N TYR A 146 12.92 13.66 22.50
CA TYR A 146 11.89 14.09 23.46
C TYR A 146 10.49 13.62 23.09
N GLY A 147 10.25 13.35 21.81
CA GLY A 147 9.03 12.72 21.31
C GLY A 147 9.04 11.19 21.37
N PHE A 148 10.04 10.58 22.00
CA PHE A 148 10.25 9.12 22.08
C PHE A 148 10.25 8.42 20.72
N ARG A 149 10.79 9.10 19.69
CA ARG A 149 10.94 8.52 18.36
C ARG A 149 12.17 7.60 18.31
N SER A 150 12.12 6.59 17.45
CA SER A 150 13.18 5.60 17.31
C SER A 150 14.23 6.05 16.29
N PRO A 151 15.51 6.24 16.67
CA PRO A 151 16.58 6.70 15.77
C PRO A 151 17.19 5.59 14.91
N HIS A 152 16.99 4.34 15.31
CA HIS A 152 17.59 3.16 14.69
C HIS A 152 16.75 1.93 15.02
N PHE A 153 16.75 0.88 14.18
CA PHE A 153 16.00 -0.35 14.47
C PHE A 153 16.48 -1.07 15.74
N LEU A 154 17.72 -0.80 16.17
CA LEU A 154 18.30 -1.32 17.42
C LEU A 154 17.94 -0.48 18.67
N PHE A 155 17.18 0.60 18.51
CA PHE A 155 16.73 1.45 19.61
C PHE A 155 15.26 1.87 19.46
N ASP A 156 14.41 1.20 20.23
CA ASP A 156 13.01 1.51 20.46
C ASP A 156 12.88 2.19 21.82
N ALA A 157 12.50 3.48 21.79
CA ALA A 157 12.38 4.29 22.99
C ALA A 157 11.29 3.78 23.93
N GLU A 158 10.16 3.29 23.42
CA GLU A 158 9.05 2.79 24.24
C GLU A 158 9.45 1.50 24.95
N LEU A 159 10.11 0.58 24.24
CA LEU A 159 10.65 -0.64 24.82
C LEU A 159 11.67 -0.33 25.92
N PHE A 160 12.61 0.57 25.64
CA PHE A 160 13.65 0.98 26.59
C PHE A 160 13.04 1.54 27.89
N ILE A 161 12.07 2.45 27.77
CA ILE A 161 11.36 3.03 28.93
C ILE A 161 10.65 1.94 29.72
N ARG A 162 9.93 1.04 29.05
CA ARG A 162 9.20 -0.05 29.70
C ARG A 162 10.12 -0.99 30.47
N GLU A 163 11.27 -1.34 29.90
CA GLU A 163 12.25 -2.22 30.55
C GLU A 163 12.95 -1.51 31.72
N CYS A 164 13.26 -0.21 31.61
CA CYS A 164 13.76 0.59 32.73
C CYS A 164 12.77 0.58 33.91
N LEU A 165 11.49 0.89 33.65
CA LEU A 165 10.44 0.88 34.67
C LEU A 165 10.25 -0.52 35.28
N GLY A 166 10.25 -1.57 34.45
CA GLY A 166 10.12 -2.96 34.90
C GLY A 166 11.27 -3.42 35.81
N LYS A 167 12.48 -2.88 35.60
CA LYS A 167 13.67 -3.15 36.41
C LYS A 167 13.89 -2.13 37.55
N ASN A 168 12.96 -1.19 37.76
CA ASN A 168 13.07 -0.09 38.73
C ASN A 168 14.32 0.80 38.52
N ILE A 169 14.77 0.98 37.27
CA ILE A 169 15.83 1.91 36.92
C ILE A 169 15.22 3.33 36.83
N PRO A 170 15.79 4.34 37.52
CA PRO A 170 15.28 5.71 37.43
C PRO A 170 15.27 6.22 35.99
N PHE A 171 14.13 6.78 35.56
CA PHE A 171 13.95 7.36 34.23
C PHE A 171 13.25 8.72 34.36
N ASP A 172 13.82 9.75 33.72
CA ASP A 172 13.28 11.11 33.71
C ASP A 172 12.51 11.36 32.40
N PRO A 173 11.17 11.45 32.42
CA PRO A 173 10.38 11.70 31.21
C PRO A 173 10.52 13.11 30.65
N SER A 174 11.19 14.03 31.37
CA SER A 174 11.51 15.36 30.85
C SER A 174 12.77 15.38 29.96
N GLN A 175 13.49 14.26 29.90
CA GLN A 175 14.66 14.06 29.04
C GLN A 175 14.38 13.00 27.97
N GLY A 176 15.09 13.08 26.85
CA GLY A 176 15.01 12.09 25.79
C GLY A 176 15.51 10.72 26.21
N ALA A 177 14.87 9.65 25.71
CA ALA A 177 15.23 8.27 26.02
C ALA A 177 16.62 7.89 25.48
N PHE A 178 16.93 8.36 24.26
CA PHE A 178 18.23 8.13 23.63
C PHE A 178 19.34 8.87 24.38
N SER A 179 19.12 10.14 24.73
CA SER A 179 20.07 10.93 25.52
C SER A 179 20.37 10.30 26.88
N GLN A 180 19.35 9.79 27.58
CA GLN A 180 19.53 9.09 28.85
C GLN A 180 20.28 7.77 28.67
N TYR A 181 19.96 6.98 27.64
CA TYR A 181 20.70 5.73 27.35
C TYR A 181 22.19 6.00 27.10
N LEU A 182 22.54 7.02 26.31
CA LEU A 182 23.94 7.36 26.04
C LEU A 182 24.67 7.97 27.25
N ALA A 183 23.95 8.60 28.18
CA ALA A 183 24.54 9.15 29.39
C ALA A 183 25.00 8.06 30.37
N LEU A 184 24.38 6.87 30.33
CA LEU A 184 24.69 5.71 31.19
C LEU A 184 24.79 6.07 32.68
N GLU A 185 23.89 6.92 33.18
CA GLU A 185 23.91 7.40 34.57
C GLU A 185 23.71 6.28 35.59
N HIS A 186 22.96 5.24 35.21
CA HIS A 186 22.77 4.03 36.00
C HIS A 186 23.59 2.85 35.43
N PRO A 187 24.36 2.09 36.24
CA PRO A 187 25.20 0.99 35.75
C PRO A 187 24.46 -0.09 34.96
N ASP A 188 23.20 -0.37 35.33
CA ASP A 188 22.37 -1.39 34.68
C ASP A 188 21.76 -0.91 33.35
N MET A 189 21.84 0.38 33.03
CA MET A 189 21.25 0.95 31.80
C MET A 189 21.87 0.33 30.54
N LYS A 190 23.15 -0.07 30.60
CA LYS A 190 23.87 -0.72 29.49
C LYS A 190 23.36 -2.13 29.16
N THR A 191 22.65 -2.79 30.07
CA THR A 191 22.05 -4.13 29.89
C THR A 191 20.52 -4.09 29.77
N VAL A 192 19.93 -2.89 29.71
CA VAL A 192 18.53 -2.72 29.34
C VAL A 192 18.37 -3.04 27.86
N ARG A 193 17.37 -3.87 27.54
CA ARG A 193 17.06 -4.20 26.15
C ARG A 193 16.46 -2.96 25.47
N THR A 194 17.13 -2.48 24.42
CA THR A 194 16.71 -1.32 23.63
C THR A 194 15.92 -1.72 22.39
N SER A 195 15.98 -2.98 21.94
CA SER A 195 15.23 -3.48 20.80
C SER A 195 15.08 -5.00 20.89
N TRP A 196 14.07 -5.55 20.24
CA TRP A 196 13.91 -7.00 20.08
C TRP A 196 14.95 -7.61 19.13
N TYR A 197 15.63 -6.79 18.32
CA TYR A 197 16.68 -7.24 17.41
C TYR A 197 18.03 -7.47 18.07
N PHE A 198 18.23 -7.05 19.33
CA PHE A 198 19.48 -7.24 20.05
C PHE A 198 19.22 -7.57 21.50
N ASP A 199 19.81 -8.66 22.00
CA ASP A 199 19.70 -9.04 23.40
C ASP A 199 21.00 -8.75 24.15
N PRO A 200 21.07 -7.66 24.93
CA PRO A 200 22.30 -7.29 25.62
C PRO A 200 22.70 -8.27 26.73
N VAL A 201 21.75 -8.98 27.36
CA VAL A 201 22.05 -9.92 28.45
C VAL A 201 22.63 -11.20 27.85
N TRP A 202 21.91 -11.79 26.89
CA TRP A 202 22.38 -12.98 26.19
C TRP A 202 23.71 -12.74 25.46
N TYR A 203 23.90 -11.56 24.86
CA TYR A 203 25.14 -11.22 24.15
C TYR A 203 26.36 -11.28 25.08
N LEU A 204 26.26 -10.76 26.30
CA LEU A 204 27.35 -10.82 27.28
C LEU A 204 27.56 -12.22 27.86
N GLU A 205 26.49 -13.01 27.98
CA GLU A 205 26.58 -14.42 28.39
C GLU A 205 27.30 -15.27 27.32
N LYS A 206 27.04 -15.01 26.03
CA LYS A 206 27.66 -15.71 24.90
C LYS A 206 29.11 -15.27 24.65
N TYR A 207 29.42 -13.99 24.84
CA TYR A 207 30.75 -13.42 24.58
C TYR A 207 31.36 -12.76 25.85
N PRO A 208 31.89 -13.55 26.80
CA PRO A 208 32.46 -13.03 28.06
C PRO A 208 33.73 -12.17 27.87
N ASP A 209 34.42 -12.29 26.75
CA ASP A 209 35.53 -11.45 26.33
C ASP A 209 35.10 -10.00 26.08
N VAL A 210 33.88 -9.79 25.57
CA VAL A 210 33.31 -8.45 25.39
C VAL A 210 33.10 -7.74 26.73
N LEU A 211 32.70 -8.48 27.77
CA LEU A 211 32.55 -7.90 29.11
C LEU A 211 33.86 -7.28 29.60
N LYS A 212 35.00 -7.92 29.35
CA LYS A 212 36.32 -7.38 29.70
C LYS A 212 36.62 -6.09 28.95
N LEU A 213 36.32 -6.02 27.65
CA LEU A 213 36.51 -4.79 26.86
C LEU A 213 35.64 -3.62 27.37
N ILE A 214 34.45 -3.92 27.91
CA ILE A 214 33.58 -2.92 28.55
C ILE A 214 34.15 -2.50 29.91
N GLU A 215 34.65 -3.44 30.72
CA GLU A 215 35.30 -3.14 32.00
C GLU A 215 36.59 -2.34 31.84
N ASP A 216 37.36 -2.61 30.79
CA ASP A 216 38.58 -1.87 30.40
C ASP A 216 38.28 -0.49 29.80
N GLY A 217 37.00 -0.19 29.55
CA GLY A 217 36.53 1.10 29.05
C GLY A 217 36.72 1.33 27.55
N VAL A 218 37.00 0.28 26.77
CA VAL A 218 37.09 0.36 25.30
C VAL A 218 35.71 0.69 24.73
N PHE A 219 34.71 -0.13 25.07
CA PHE A 219 33.32 0.08 24.71
C PHE A 219 32.45 0.48 25.91
N THR A 220 31.40 1.24 25.67
CA THR A 220 30.49 1.74 26.72
C THR A 220 29.41 0.73 27.12
N GLY A 221 29.15 -0.28 26.27
CA GLY A 221 28.16 -1.32 26.50
C GLY A 221 28.12 -2.37 25.39
N PRO A 222 27.31 -3.43 25.54
CA PRO A 222 27.24 -4.54 24.59
C PRO A 222 26.75 -4.10 23.21
N LEU A 223 25.76 -3.20 23.14
CA LEU A 223 25.25 -2.69 21.86
C LEU A 223 26.28 -1.81 21.14
N HIS A 224 27.05 -1.01 21.89
CA HIS A 224 28.15 -0.24 21.33
C HIS A 224 29.24 -1.17 20.77
N HIS A 225 29.64 -2.21 21.51
CA HIS A 225 30.57 -3.22 20.97
C HIS A 225 30.04 -3.85 19.68
N TYR A 226 28.79 -4.30 19.66
CA TYR A 226 28.20 -4.92 18.48
C TYR A 226 28.21 -4.00 17.26
N MET A 227 28.03 -2.68 17.44
CA MET A 227 28.01 -1.69 16.36
C MET A 227 29.40 -1.12 16.00
N GLY A 228 30.35 -1.15 16.93
CA GLY A 228 31.68 -0.58 16.80
C GLY A 228 32.81 -1.56 16.48
N CYS A 229 32.58 -2.87 16.61
CA CYS A 229 33.61 -3.87 16.35
C CYS A 229 33.98 -4.00 14.85
N ASP A 230 35.25 -4.34 14.60
CA ASP A 230 35.82 -4.47 13.25
C ASP A 230 35.36 -5.73 12.51
N ASN A 231 35.04 -6.81 13.23
CA ASN A 231 34.57 -8.07 12.65
C ASN A 231 33.16 -8.43 13.14
N PRO A 232 32.11 -7.72 12.67
CA PRO A 232 30.73 -7.96 13.10
C PRO A 232 30.17 -9.32 12.67
N SER A 233 30.80 -9.99 11.69
CA SER A 233 30.38 -11.34 11.24
C SER A 233 30.80 -12.45 12.22
N ALA A 234 31.61 -12.14 13.24
CA ALA A 234 31.96 -13.06 14.31
C ALA A 234 30.95 -13.06 15.48
N TYR A 235 29.97 -12.16 15.48
CA TYR A 235 29.08 -11.96 16.61
C TYR A 235 27.60 -12.01 16.20
N ASP A 236 26.87 -12.93 16.81
CA ASP A 236 25.41 -12.97 16.73
C ASP A 236 24.79 -11.91 17.67
N PRO A 237 23.76 -11.15 17.23
CA PRO A 237 23.13 -10.10 18.02
C PRO A 237 22.10 -10.59 19.04
N ASN A 238 21.57 -11.80 18.86
CA ASN A 238 20.51 -12.40 19.66
C ASN A 238 20.53 -13.94 19.48
N PRO A 239 19.84 -14.73 20.33
CA PRO A 239 19.83 -16.20 20.23
C PRO A 239 19.14 -16.78 18.99
N TYR A 240 18.63 -15.91 18.13
CA TYR A 240 17.62 -16.23 17.14
C TYR A 240 18.09 -16.04 15.70
N PHE A 241 19.29 -15.49 15.54
CA PHE A 241 19.98 -15.32 14.29
C PHE A 241 21.38 -15.91 14.41
N ASP A 242 21.79 -16.70 13.42
CA ASP A 242 23.13 -17.31 13.35
C ASP A 242 23.83 -16.81 12.09
N GLU A 243 24.82 -15.95 12.30
CA GLU A 243 25.58 -15.28 11.26
C GLU A 243 26.37 -16.28 10.38
N SER A 244 27.00 -17.29 11.00
CA SER A 244 27.78 -18.30 10.29
C SER A 244 26.89 -19.19 9.43
N TYR A 245 25.75 -19.62 9.98
CA TYR A 245 24.74 -20.38 9.24
C TYR A 245 24.16 -19.55 8.08
N TYR A 246 23.79 -18.30 8.34
CA TYR A 246 23.11 -17.45 7.37
C TYR A 246 24.00 -17.20 6.14
N LEU A 247 25.28 -16.88 6.34
CA LEU A 247 26.22 -16.68 5.24
C LEU A 247 26.52 -17.99 4.49
N ALA A 248 26.59 -19.13 5.20
CA ALA A 248 26.81 -20.43 4.56
C ALA A 248 25.65 -20.87 3.66
N GLN A 249 24.41 -20.58 4.05
CA GLN A 249 23.21 -20.90 3.26
C GLN A 249 22.94 -19.91 2.13
N ASN A 250 23.52 -18.71 2.19
CA ASN A 250 23.28 -17.62 1.26
C ASN A 250 24.60 -17.11 0.66
N PRO A 251 25.20 -17.82 -0.31
CA PRO A 251 26.49 -17.43 -0.91
C PRO A 251 26.46 -16.04 -1.56
N ASP A 252 25.33 -15.64 -2.13
CA ASP A 252 25.11 -14.31 -2.70
C ASP A 252 25.27 -13.20 -1.65
N VAL A 253 24.81 -13.45 -0.42
CA VAL A 253 24.96 -12.53 0.71
C VAL A 253 26.40 -12.54 1.23
N ALA A 254 27.03 -13.71 1.30
CA ALA A 254 28.43 -13.82 1.71
C ALA A 254 29.36 -13.01 0.80
N ASP A 255 29.12 -13.03 -0.51
CA ASP A 255 29.89 -12.24 -1.48
C ASP A 255 29.57 -10.75 -1.34
N ALA A 256 28.31 -10.38 -1.12
CA ALA A 256 27.91 -9.00 -0.85
C ALA A 256 28.59 -8.42 0.41
N VAL A 257 28.69 -9.20 1.49
CA VAL A 257 29.40 -8.80 2.72
C VAL A 257 30.90 -8.63 2.46
N LYS A 258 31.54 -9.57 1.74
CA LYS A 258 32.97 -9.46 1.37
C LYS A 258 33.27 -8.23 0.50
N SER A 259 32.35 -7.87 -0.38
CA SER A 259 32.46 -6.67 -1.23
C SER A 259 32.21 -5.35 -0.48
N GLY A 260 31.84 -5.41 0.82
CA GLY A 260 31.53 -4.24 1.63
C GLY A 260 30.13 -3.65 1.41
N MET A 261 29.27 -4.29 0.61
CA MET A 261 27.90 -3.82 0.37
C MET A 261 27.00 -3.96 1.61
N PHE A 262 27.25 -4.96 2.44
CA PHE A 262 26.61 -5.14 3.75
C PHE A 262 27.65 -5.30 4.84
N ARG A 263 27.38 -4.72 6.02
CA ARG A 263 28.25 -4.86 7.20
C ARG A 263 28.43 -6.31 7.63
N ASN A 264 27.34 -7.08 7.61
CA ASN A 264 27.28 -8.49 7.96
C ASN A 264 25.99 -9.11 7.39
N GLY A 265 25.85 -10.43 7.50
CA GLY A 265 24.66 -11.19 7.11
C GLY A 265 23.41 -10.73 7.86
N TYR A 266 23.51 -10.37 9.14
CA TYR A 266 22.38 -9.83 9.89
C TYR A 266 21.83 -8.53 9.29
N ALA A 267 22.70 -7.61 8.87
CA ALA A 267 22.28 -6.36 8.22
C ALA A 267 21.50 -6.64 6.92
N HIS A 268 21.95 -7.62 6.12
CA HIS A 268 21.19 -8.08 4.97
C HIS A 268 19.85 -8.71 5.37
N PHE A 269 19.83 -9.55 6.42
CA PHE A 269 18.60 -10.20 6.88
C PHE A 269 17.52 -9.19 7.27
N ILE A 270 17.89 -8.17 8.06
CA ILE A 270 16.95 -7.11 8.47
C ILE A 270 16.50 -6.26 7.28
N ARG A 271 17.41 -5.91 6.36
CA ARG A 271 17.10 -5.05 5.21
C ARG A 271 16.28 -5.76 4.12
N ALA A 272 16.52 -7.05 3.89
CA ALA A 272 15.93 -7.82 2.79
C ALA A 272 15.51 -9.24 3.18
N GLY A 273 16.34 -9.97 3.92
CA GLY A 273 16.13 -11.41 4.19
C GLY A 273 14.80 -11.77 4.86
N ILE A 274 14.25 -10.91 5.73
CA ILE A 274 12.91 -11.09 6.31
C ILE A 274 11.83 -11.12 5.22
N SER A 275 11.89 -10.18 4.27
CA SER A 275 10.92 -10.09 3.17
C SER A 275 11.09 -11.21 2.15
N GLU A 276 12.32 -11.67 1.95
CA GLU A 276 12.67 -12.80 1.08
C GLU A 276 12.36 -14.17 1.71
N LEU A 277 11.92 -14.18 2.97
CA LEU A 277 11.62 -15.39 3.75
C LEU A 277 12.84 -16.32 3.87
N ARG A 278 14.04 -15.75 4.00
CA ARG A 278 15.27 -16.51 4.26
C ARG A 278 15.30 -17.00 5.71
N ASN A 279 15.88 -18.16 5.95
CA ASN A 279 15.98 -18.72 7.30
C ASN A 279 17.13 -18.05 8.07
N PRO A 280 16.88 -17.42 9.24
CA PRO A 280 17.91 -16.72 10.01
C PRO A 280 18.84 -17.64 10.80
N SER A 281 18.40 -18.87 11.08
CA SER A 281 19.15 -19.87 11.83
C SER A 281 18.71 -21.28 11.42
N ALA A 282 19.48 -22.31 11.81
CA ALA A 282 19.14 -23.70 11.52
C ALA A 282 17.87 -24.17 12.25
N ASP A 283 17.52 -23.54 13.37
CA ASP A 283 16.42 -23.95 14.25
C ASP A 283 15.06 -23.40 13.80
N LEU A 284 15.03 -22.47 12.84
CA LEU A 284 13.82 -21.82 12.35
C LEU A 284 13.62 -22.04 10.85
N ASP A 285 12.60 -22.83 10.50
CA ASP A 285 11.98 -22.76 9.18
C ASP A 285 11.08 -21.52 9.11
N PHE A 286 11.68 -20.39 8.73
CA PHE A 286 11.04 -19.09 8.74
C PHE A 286 9.90 -19.01 7.72
N ARG A 287 10.07 -19.66 6.56
CA ARG A 287 9.04 -19.71 5.52
C ARG A 287 7.82 -20.48 5.99
N ALA A 288 8.01 -21.65 6.62
CA ALA A 288 6.91 -22.43 7.18
C ALA A 288 6.21 -21.66 8.30
N PHE A 289 6.97 -21.03 9.21
CA PHE A 289 6.41 -20.20 10.28
C PHE A 289 5.50 -19.10 9.73
N VAL A 290 5.99 -18.30 8.78
CA VAL A 290 5.21 -17.21 8.16
C VAL A 290 3.96 -17.74 7.44
N ALA A 291 4.01 -18.93 6.85
CA ALA A 291 2.86 -19.55 6.18
C ALA A 291 1.70 -19.90 7.14
N THR A 292 1.97 -20.05 8.44
CA THR A 292 0.93 -20.38 9.45
C THR A 292 0.18 -19.15 9.99
N LEU A 293 0.66 -17.93 9.72
CA LEU A 293 0.15 -16.71 10.35
C LEU A 293 -0.93 -16.01 9.52
N ASP A 294 -2.00 -15.52 10.17
CA ASP A 294 -2.78 -14.38 9.64
C ASP A 294 -1.99 -13.09 9.89
N MET A 295 -1.06 -12.78 8.98
CA MET A 295 -0.01 -11.77 9.17
C MET A 295 -0.53 -10.44 9.74
N PRO A 296 -1.53 -9.74 9.15
CA PRO A 296 -2.00 -8.47 9.70
C PRO A 296 -2.59 -8.62 11.11
N GLN A 297 -3.28 -9.72 11.40
CA GLN A 297 -3.91 -9.92 12.70
C GLN A 297 -2.89 -10.30 13.78
N SER A 298 -1.96 -11.21 13.45
CA SER A 298 -0.93 -11.68 14.38
C SER A 298 0.03 -10.57 14.76
N LEU A 299 0.49 -9.79 13.77
CA LEU A 299 1.38 -8.65 13.97
C LEU A 299 0.71 -7.55 14.79
N ASN A 300 -0.51 -7.15 14.44
CA ASN A 300 -1.26 -6.14 15.20
C ASN A 300 -1.57 -6.58 16.63
N LYS A 301 -1.92 -7.86 16.85
CA LYS A 301 -2.16 -8.37 18.21
C LYS A 301 -0.91 -8.28 19.07
N ALA A 302 0.25 -8.59 18.49
CA ALA A 302 1.54 -8.56 19.17
C ALA A 302 2.21 -7.17 19.19
N HIS A 303 1.65 -6.18 18.47
CA HIS A 303 2.22 -4.83 18.31
C HIS A 303 3.67 -4.88 17.78
N VAL A 304 3.90 -5.62 16.69
CA VAL A 304 5.21 -5.74 16.02
C VAL A 304 5.08 -5.65 14.52
N ASP A 305 6.15 -5.21 13.84
CA ASP A 305 6.09 -4.82 12.44
C ASP A 305 6.42 -5.95 11.45
N ASN A 306 6.97 -7.07 11.93
CA ASN A 306 7.38 -8.18 11.07
C ASN A 306 7.34 -9.53 11.79
N PRO A 307 7.31 -10.64 11.03
CA PRO A 307 7.11 -11.95 11.62
C PRO A 307 8.33 -12.45 12.40
N PHE A 308 9.54 -11.97 12.13
CA PHE A 308 10.72 -12.35 12.91
C PHE A 308 10.60 -11.86 14.35
N LEU A 309 10.19 -10.60 14.55
CA LEU A 309 9.91 -10.07 15.90
C LEU A 309 8.76 -10.81 16.59
N LEU A 310 7.70 -11.16 15.86
CA LEU A 310 6.62 -11.97 16.43
C LEU A 310 7.14 -13.32 16.93
N TRP A 311 7.98 -13.98 16.15
CA TRP A 311 8.58 -15.25 16.53
C TRP A 311 9.45 -15.09 17.79
N ILE A 312 10.28 -14.05 17.88
CA ILE A 312 11.06 -13.73 19.09
C ILE A 312 10.14 -13.59 20.31
N LEU A 313 9.08 -12.79 20.19
CA LEU A 313 8.12 -12.62 21.29
C LEU A 313 7.41 -13.92 21.69
N GLN A 314 7.17 -14.84 20.74
CA GLN A 314 6.57 -16.14 21.04
C GLN A 314 7.52 -17.03 21.83
N GLN A 315 8.80 -17.09 21.42
CA GLN A 315 9.81 -17.86 22.15
C GLN A 315 10.02 -17.33 23.57
N GLU A 316 9.91 -16.01 23.75
CA GLU A 316 10.01 -15.39 25.08
C GLU A 316 8.68 -15.34 25.87
N GLY A 317 7.60 -15.91 25.34
CA GLY A 317 6.30 -15.98 26.04
C GLY A 317 5.61 -14.63 26.23
N ARG A 318 5.92 -13.63 25.38
CA ARG A 318 5.46 -12.23 25.51
C ARG A 318 4.32 -11.84 24.55
N THR A 319 3.72 -12.76 23.80
CA THR A 319 2.65 -12.48 22.81
C THR A 319 1.25 -12.17 23.35
N GLY A 320 1.14 -11.73 24.61
CA GLY A 320 -0.05 -11.09 25.16
C GLY A 320 -1.16 -12.03 25.64
N ALA A 321 -1.69 -11.70 26.83
CA ALA A 321 -2.91 -12.29 27.37
C ALA A 321 -4.08 -12.14 26.39
N GLU A 322 -4.92 -13.18 26.29
CA GLU A 322 -6.18 -13.10 25.54
C GLU A 322 -7.05 -11.98 26.12
N ILE A 323 -7.40 -10.99 25.30
CA ILE A 323 -8.47 -10.05 25.63
C ILE A 323 -9.76 -10.89 25.70
N PRO A 324 -10.43 -11.02 26.85
CA PRO A 324 -11.62 -11.84 26.95
C PRO A 324 -12.71 -11.28 26.04
N GLY A 325 -13.27 -12.14 25.16
CA GLY A 325 -14.38 -11.75 24.30
C GLY A 325 -15.62 -11.37 25.12
N ILE A 326 -16.23 -10.22 24.81
CA ILE A 326 -17.49 -9.79 25.44
C ILE A 326 -18.67 -10.50 24.77
N SER A 327 -19.58 -11.10 25.55
CA SER A 327 -20.80 -11.71 25.00
C SER A 327 -21.76 -10.65 24.41
N ILE A 328 -22.54 -11.01 23.38
CA ILE A 328 -23.54 -10.11 22.76
C ILE A 328 -24.49 -9.52 23.81
N THR A 329 -24.92 -10.35 24.77
CA THR A 329 -25.82 -9.93 25.85
C THR A 329 -25.16 -8.89 26.77
N ALA A 330 -23.89 -9.07 27.13
CA ALA A 330 -23.16 -8.09 27.92
C ALA A 330 -22.94 -6.79 27.13
N ALA A 331 -22.61 -6.87 25.84
CA ALA A 331 -22.48 -5.71 24.96
C ALA A 331 -23.80 -4.93 24.80
N ASN A 332 -24.93 -5.63 24.64
CA ASN A 332 -26.27 -5.02 24.60
C ASN A 332 -26.58 -4.28 25.91
N ARG A 333 -26.28 -4.88 27.06
CA ARG A 333 -26.47 -4.24 28.37
C ARG A 333 -25.60 -2.99 28.51
N LEU A 334 -24.33 -3.07 28.12
CA LEU A 334 -23.41 -1.94 28.14
C LEU A 334 -23.89 -0.80 27.22
N ALA A 335 -24.38 -1.12 26.03
CA ALA A 335 -24.92 -0.13 25.09
C ALA A 335 -26.12 0.62 25.69
N LEU A 336 -27.05 -0.10 26.34
CA LEU A 336 -28.18 0.51 27.04
C LEU A 336 -27.74 1.37 28.23
N CYS A 337 -26.77 0.91 29.03
CA CYS A 337 -26.22 1.71 30.14
C CYS A 337 -25.55 3.00 29.64
N LYS A 338 -24.90 2.98 28.47
CA LYS A 338 -24.34 4.20 27.85
C LYS A 338 -25.43 5.20 27.45
N VAL A 339 -26.53 4.71 26.89
CA VAL A 339 -27.68 5.55 26.55
C VAL A 339 -28.28 6.16 27.82
N GLU A 340 -28.49 5.34 28.86
CA GLU A 340 -29.01 5.80 30.15
C GLU A 340 -28.11 6.86 30.79
N ALA A 341 -26.78 6.67 30.75
CA ALA A 341 -25.80 7.63 31.25
C ALA A 341 -25.82 8.97 30.48
N SER A 342 -26.28 8.98 29.23
CA SER A 342 -26.39 10.20 28.41
C SER A 342 -27.66 11.03 28.68
N LEU A 343 -28.67 10.46 29.35
CA LEU A 343 -29.96 11.10 29.58
C LEU A 343 -29.88 12.47 30.28
N PRO A 344 -29.07 12.67 31.34
CA PRO A 344 -28.98 13.98 31.99
C PRO A 344 -28.53 15.10 31.05
N SER A 345 -27.63 14.79 30.11
CA SER A 345 -27.17 15.74 29.10
C SER A 345 -28.26 16.05 28.07
N LEU A 346 -29.02 15.04 27.63
CA LEU A 346 -30.14 15.19 26.72
C LEU A 346 -31.29 16.02 27.34
N PHE A 347 -31.58 15.86 28.63
CA PHE A 347 -32.59 16.69 29.29
C PHE A 347 -32.16 18.15 29.47
N ARG A 348 -30.86 18.43 29.57
CA ARG A 348 -30.34 19.81 29.61
C ARG A 348 -30.31 20.47 28.24
N LYS A 349 -30.08 19.67 27.20
CA LYS A 349 -30.03 20.12 25.81
C LYS A 349 -30.80 19.12 24.93
N PRO A 350 -32.12 19.30 24.80
CA PRO A 350 -32.96 18.37 24.05
C PRO A 350 -32.54 18.30 22.59
N LEU A 351 -32.73 17.13 21.98
CA LEU A 351 -32.50 16.93 20.55
C LEU A 351 -33.56 17.71 19.77
N ARG A 352 -33.20 18.42 18.70
CA ARG A 352 -34.15 19.26 17.97
C ARG A 352 -34.26 18.83 16.52
N PHE A 353 -35.46 18.41 16.11
CA PHE A 353 -35.81 18.17 14.72
C PHE A 353 -36.61 19.36 14.17
N VAL A 354 -36.16 19.93 13.05
CA VAL A 354 -36.81 21.09 12.43
C VAL A 354 -37.76 20.59 11.34
N ASN A 355 -39.06 20.71 11.59
CA ASN A 355 -40.08 20.36 10.60
C ASN A 355 -40.24 21.50 9.58
N GLN A 356 -39.80 21.27 8.35
CA GLN A 356 -40.09 22.14 7.22
C GLN A 356 -41.31 21.65 6.42
N ALA A 357 -41.84 22.51 5.55
CA ALA A 357 -42.97 22.16 4.68
C ALA A 357 -42.62 21.07 3.65
N SER A 358 -41.36 21.00 3.21
CA SER A 358 -40.85 20.05 2.22
C SER A 358 -39.57 19.38 2.71
N PRO A 359 -39.66 18.43 3.67
CA PRO A 359 -38.48 17.76 4.21
C PRO A 359 -37.84 16.83 3.18
N GLN A 360 -36.51 16.72 3.18
CA GLN A 360 -35.78 15.82 2.27
C GLN A 360 -36.01 14.34 2.62
N LEU A 361 -36.35 14.06 3.89
CA LEU A 361 -36.59 12.72 4.42
C LEU A 361 -37.70 12.79 5.48
N SER A 362 -38.69 11.91 5.35
CA SER A 362 -39.68 11.65 6.40
C SER A 362 -39.40 10.27 7.03
N VAL A 363 -39.26 10.26 8.36
CA VAL A 363 -38.95 9.06 9.14
C VAL A 363 -40.19 8.62 9.91
N VAL A 364 -40.53 7.33 9.83
CA VAL A 364 -41.53 6.68 10.68
C VAL A 364 -40.82 5.76 11.67
N LEU A 365 -40.82 6.12 12.94
CA LEU A 365 -40.29 5.31 14.04
C LEU A 365 -41.42 4.51 14.67
N PHE A 366 -41.36 3.18 14.56
CA PHE A 366 -42.27 2.26 15.25
C PHE A 366 -41.82 2.01 16.68
N SER A 367 -42.47 2.68 17.64
CA SER A 367 -42.18 2.59 19.07
C SER A 367 -43.09 1.57 19.76
N GLN A 368 -42.46 0.62 20.47
CA GLN A 368 -43.13 -0.32 21.37
C GLN A 368 -43.27 0.23 22.80
N GLY A 369 -43.05 1.54 23.00
CA GLY A 369 -43.12 2.20 24.30
C GLY A 369 -41.89 2.00 25.19
N ASN A 370 -40.75 1.55 24.65
CA ASN A 370 -39.48 1.46 25.36
C ASN A 370 -38.65 2.73 25.17
N TYR A 371 -38.73 3.62 26.16
CA TYR A 371 -38.07 4.93 26.13
C TYR A 371 -36.55 4.87 25.83
N LEU A 372 -35.80 3.91 26.38
CA LEU A 372 -34.36 3.83 26.17
C LEU A 372 -33.99 3.45 24.72
N LEU A 373 -34.78 2.58 24.09
CA LEU A 373 -34.56 2.20 22.69
C LEU A 373 -34.99 3.31 21.73
N ASP A 374 -36.10 3.99 22.05
CA ASP A 374 -36.60 5.12 21.27
C ASP A 374 -35.59 6.27 21.27
N ILE A 375 -35.10 6.68 22.45
CA ILE A 375 -34.13 7.78 22.56
C ILE A 375 -32.79 7.42 21.93
N ALA A 376 -32.35 6.16 22.04
CA ALA A 376 -31.14 5.67 21.37
C ALA A 376 -31.23 5.83 19.85
N THR A 377 -32.39 5.49 19.28
CA THR A 377 -32.68 5.61 17.84
C THR A 377 -32.70 7.08 17.42
N LEU A 378 -33.45 7.92 18.14
CA LEU A 378 -33.56 9.36 17.86
C LEU A 378 -32.24 10.10 18.00
N ALA A 379 -31.42 9.77 19.01
CA ALA A 379 -30.08 10.34 19.16
C ALA A 379 -29.18 9.97 17.97
N SER A 380 -29.22 8.70 17.52
CA SER A 380 -28.45 8.28 16.35
C SER A 380 -28.91 8.93 15.05
N LEU A 381 -30.23 9.19 14.91
CA LEU A 381 -30.82 9.93 13.80
C LEU A 381 -30.38 11.40 13.79
N HIS A 382 -30.47 12.09 14.93
CA HIS A 382 -30.04 13.47 15.06
C HIS A 382 -28.54 13.63 14.75
N ALA A 383 -27.71 12.66 15.16
CA ALA A 383 -26.27 12.66 14.90
C ALA A 383 -25.89 12.56 13.40
N GLN A 384 -26.82 12.20 12.51
CA GLN A 384 -26.56 12.13 11.06
C GLN A 384 -26.42 13.52 10.43
N GLY A 385 -26.92 14.57 11.08
CA GLY A 385 -26.73 15.95 10.62
C GLY A 385 -27.47 16.31 9.32
N ILE A 386 -28.48 15.54 8.90
CA ILE A 386 -29.31 15.89 7.74
C ILE A 386 -30.22 17.07 8.12
N PRO A 387 -30.17 18.20 7.37
CA PRO A 387 -31.08 19.32 7.59
C PRO A 387 -32.51 18.93 7.20
N ASP A 388 -33.49 19.47 7.91
CA ASP A 388 -34.91 19.43 7.50
C ASP A 388 -35.52 18.03 7.40
N MET A 389 -35.19 17.16 8.37
CA MET A 389 -35.79 15.83 8.52
C MET A 389 -37.06 15.88 9.37
N GLN A 390 -38.13 15.28 8.87
CA GLN A 390 -39.38 15.11 9.61
C GLN A 390 -39.42 13.75 10.30
N VAL A 391 -39.72 13.72 11.59
CA VAL A 391 -39.80 12.47 12.37
C VAL A 391 -41.20 12.26 12.93
N VAL A 392 -41.83 11.16 12.54
CA VAL A 392 -43.13 10.70 13.02
C VAL A 392 -42.93 9.45 13.89
N VAL A 393 -43.33 9.51 15.15
CA VAL A 393 -43.28 8.39 16.08
C VAL A 393 -44.66 7.74 16.13
N ALA A 394 -44.77 6.55 15.54
CA ALA A 394 -45.96 5.71 15.60
C ALA A 394 -45.85 4.78 16.81
N SER A 395 -46.78 4.89 17.76
CA SER A 395 -46.70 4.19 19.04
C SER A 395 -48.03 3.61 19.50
N THR A 396 -47.95 2.46 20.18
CA THR A 396 -49.07 1.85 20.90
C THR A 396 -49.00 2.17 22.40
N GLY A 397 -49.95 2.96 22.91
CA GLY A 397 -50.44 2.87 24.29
C GLY A 397 -49.52 3.15 25.49
N ASN A 398 -48.42 3.92 25.39
CA ASN A 398 -47.64 4.30 26.58
C ASN A 398 -47.47 5.83 26.74
N THR A 399 -48.41 6.45 27.45
CA THR A 399 -48.44 7.90 27.74
C THR A 399 -47.19 8.40 28.47
N LEU A 400 -46.60 7.58 29.36
CA LEU A 400 -45.42 7.96 30.13
C LEU A 400 -44.16 8.04 29.26
N SER A 401 -43.97 7.06 28.37
CA SER A 401 -42.85 7.06 27.42
C SER A 401 -42.94 8.26 26.46
N ARG A 402 -44.14 8.62 26.02
CA ARG A 402 -44.37 9.84 25.23
C ARG A 402 -43.96 11.10 25.99
N GLN A 403 -44.45 11.29 27.22
CA GLN A 403 -44.11 12.47 28.02
C GLN A 403 -42.60 12.62 28.22
N ARG A 404 -41.89 11.51 28.40
CA ARG A 404 -40.42 11.52 28.52
C ARG A 404 -39.72 11.85 27.20
N LEU A 405 -40.24 11.37 26.06
CA LEU A 405 -39.71 11.74 24.74
C LEU A 405 -39.92 13.23 24.45
N ASP A 406 -41.11 13.77 24.73
CA ASP A 406 -41.43 15.19 24.55
C ASP A 406 -40.54 16.10 25.44
N GLN A 407 -40.02 15.60 26.55
CA GLN A 407 -39.05 16.33 27.40
C GLN A 407 -37.61 16.28 26.88
N ALA A 408 -37.23 15.22 26.16
CA ALA A 408 -35.86 15.01 25.69
C ALA A 408 -35.66 15.42 24.22
N VAL A 409 -36.75 15.57 23.45
CA VAL A 409 -36.71 15.80 22.01
C VAL A 409 -37.80 16.79 21.59
N GLU A 410 -37.39 17.84 20.87
CA GLU A 410 -38.27 18.83 20.26
C GLU A 410 -38.53 18.51 18.78
N GLY A 411 -39.75 18.79 18.32
CA GLY A 411 -40.12 18.68 16.91
C GLY A 411 -40.62 17.30 16.45
N LEU A 412 -40.85 16.37 17.38
CA LEU A 412 -41.47 15.09 17.07
C LEU A 412 -42.97 15.23 16.78
N ARG A 413 -43.48 14.42 15.84
CA ARG A 413 -44.92 14.22 15.67
C ARG A 413 -45.33 12.83 16.13
N HIS A 414 -46.27 12.75 17.06
CA HIS A 414 -46.74 11.48 17.60
C HIS A 414 -48.05 11.04 16.95
N VAL A 415 -48.09 9.78 16.51
CA VAL A 415 -49.31 9.07 16.09
C VAL A 415 -49.54 7.96 17.09
N VAL A 416 -50.59 8.10 17.91
CA VAL A 416 -50.84 7.22 19.05
C VAL A 416 -52.18 6.52 18.86
N SER A 417 -52.17 5.21 19.06
CA SER A 417 -53.39 4.40 19.17
C SER A 417 -53.54 3.85 20.58
N ASP A 418 -54.77 3.93 21.11
CA ASP A 418 -55.15 3.33 22.40
C ASP A 418 -55.31 1.80 22.31
N LYS A 419 -55.30 1.24 21.09
CA LYS A 419 -55.42 -0.20 20.83
C LYS A 419 -54.10 -0.75 20.29
N LEU A 420 -53.79 -2.00 20.64
CA LEU A 420 -52.67 -2.72 20.02
C LEU A 420 -52.99 -2.93 18.53
N GLN A 421 -52.26 -2.24 17.66
CA GLN A 421 -52.48 -2.27 16.21
C GLN A 421 -51.27 -2.89 15.48
N PRO A 422 -51.50 -3.64 14.38
CA PRO A 422 -50.43 -4.10 13.49
C PRO A 422 -49.64 -2.93 12.87
N LEU A 423 -48.35 -3.14 12.56
CA LEU A 423 -47.47 -2.09 12.03
C LEU A 423 -47.98 -1.49 10.70
N ALA A 424 -48.62 -2.29 9.85
CA ALA A 424 -49.24 -1.79 8.61
C ALA A 424 -50.31 -0.72 8.88
N GLN A 425 -51.10 -0.90 9.94
CA GLN A 425 -52.13 0.07 10.34
C GLN A 425 -51.49 1.33 10.92
N GLN A 426 -50.47 1.18 11.78
CA GLN A 426 -49.72 2.30 12.33
C GLN A 426 -49.08 3.16 11.22
N LEU A 427 -48.54 2.52 10.18
CA LEU A 427 -47.98 3.23 9.03
C LEU A 427 -49.06 3.99 8.24
N ARG A 428 -50.24 3.39 8.02
CA ARG A 428 -51.38 4.07 7.37
C ARG A 428 -51.84 5.31 8.13
N GLU A 429 -51.95 5.22 9.44
CA GLU A 429 -52.33 6.35 10.30
C GLU A 429 -51.26 7.46 10.30
N SER A 430 -50.02 7.12 9.97
CA SER A 430 -48.91 8.07 9.83
C SER A 430 -48.89 8.81 8.48
N LEU A 431 -49.47 8.23 7.41
CA LEU A 431 -49.44 8.77 6.04
C LEU A 431 -49.82 10.26 5.91
N PRO A 432 -50.89 10.77 6.55
CA PRO A 432 -51.31 12.16 6.38
C PRO A 432 -50.26 13.17 6.88
N PHE A 433 -49.31 12.72 7.68
CA PHE A 433 -48.30 13.55 8.30
C PHE A 433 -46.96 13.54 7.60
N LEU A 434 -46.71 12.55 6.73
CA LEU A 434 -45.48 12.47 5.95
C LEU A 434 -45.53 13.51 4.85
N ALA A 435 -44.48 14.33 4.75
CA ALA A 435 -44.37 15.38 3.73
C ALA A 435 -43.22 15.15 2.73
N GLY A 436 -42.21 14.37 3.13
CA GLY A 436 -41.05 14.05 2.30
C GLY A 436 -41.38 13.03 1.21
N GLU A 437 -40.66 13.13 0.10
CA GLU A 437 -40.73 12.17 -1.01
C GLU A 437 -40.06 10.84 -0.64
N ARG A 438 -38.96 10.90 0.11
CA ARG A 438 -38.21 9.73 0.59
C ARG A 438 -38.64 9.39 2.01
N ILE A 439 -38.96 8.13 2.22
CA ILE A 439 -39.46 7.59 3.49
C ILE A 439 -38.46 6.61 4.07
N LEU A 440 -38.17 6.76 5.36
CA LEU A 440 -37.42 5.79 6.15
C LEU A 440 -38.34 5.17 7.20
N LEU A 441 -38.48 3.85 7.14
CA LEU A 441 -39.18 3.04 8.14
C LEU A 441 -38.16 2.49 9.14
N LEU A 442 -38.29 2.88 10.40
CA LEU A 442 -37.38 2.50 11.49
C LEU A 442 -38.08 1.76 12.63
N GLU A 443 -37.42 0.72 13.14
CA GLU A 443 -37.78 0.07 14.40
C GLU A 443 -37.05 0.73 15.58
N SER A 444 -37.72 0.77 16.73
CA SER A 444 -37.11 1.16 18.00
C SER A 444 -35.89 0.29 18.36
N GLY A 445 -34.78 0.94 18.68
CA GLY A 445 -33.50 0.31 19.03
C GLY A 445 -32.49 0.24 17.89
N VAL A 446 -32.85 0.69 16.69
CA VAL A 446 -31.91 0.80 15.56
C VAL A 446 -31.05 2.05 15.74
N GLN A 447 -29.76 1.85 15.98
CA GLN A 447 -28.75 2.91 16.04
C GLN A 447 -28.00 3.00 14.72
N LEU A 448 -28.20 4.10 13.99
CA LEU A 448 -27.48 4.36 12.74
C LEU A 448 -25.99 4.63 13.01
N LEU A 449 -25.11 4.04 12.21
CA LEU A 449 -23.69 4.40 12.20
C LEU A 449 -23.48 5.74 11.47
N PRO A 450 -22.33 6.41 11.64
CA PRO A 450 -22.06 7.68 10.97
C PRO A 450 -22.27 7.60 9.46
N MET A 451 -22.82 8.67 8.87
CA MET A 451 -23.09 8.82 7.43
C MET A 451 -24.10 7.84 6.80
N ALA A 452 -24.73 6.96 7.58
CA ALA A 452 -25.66 5.96 7.05
C ALA A 452 -26.81 6.58 6.22
N LEU A 453 -27.37 7.72 6.67
CA LEU A 453 -28.43 8.38 5.91
C LEU A 453 -27.91 9.05 4.63
N SER A 454 -26.73 9.67 4.67
CA SER A 454 -26.11 10.30 3.49
C SER A 454 -25.89 9.26 2.38
N PHE A 455 -25.39 8.07 2.74
CA PHE A 455 -25.23 6.96 1.79
C PHE A 455 -26.57 6.43 1.26
N ALA A 456 -27.59 6.34 2.11
CA ALA A 456 -28.93 5.94 1.69
C ALA A 456 -29.52 6.96 0.69
N MET A 457 -29.40 8.25 0.97
CA MET A 457 -29.87 9.31 0.07
C MET A 457 -29.18 9.26 -1.31
N ALA A 458 -27.88 8.98 -1.34
CA ALA A 458 -27.13 8.78 -2.58
C ALA A 458 -27.57 7.52 -3.36
N SER A 459 -28.02 6.48 -2.66
CA SER A 459 -28.52 5.23 -3.27
C SER A 459 -29.95 5.36 -3.82
N MET A 460 -30.73 6.34 -3.32
CA MET A 460 -32.11 6.64 -3.72
C MET A 460 -32.22 7.75 -4.79
N VAL A 461 -31.23 7.86 -5.69
CA VAL A 461 -31.27 8.85 -6.79
C VAL A 461 -32.21 8.41 -7.92
N ALA A 462 -32.36 7.10 -8.15
CA ALA A 462 -33.31 6.57 -9.13
C ALA A 462 -34.69 6.32 -8.48
N GLU A 463 -35.77 6.80 -9.10
CA GLU A 463 -37.16 6.73 -8.60
C GLU A 463 -37.71 5.28 -8.41
N GLU A 464 -36.99 4.26 -8.88
CA GLU A 464 -37.39 2.85 -8.79
C GLU A 464 -36.53 2.00 -7.83
N SER A 465 -35.58 2.63 -7.14
CA SER A 465 -34.61 1.97 -6.26
C SER A 465 -35.02 2.09 -4.79
N GLU A 466 -35.61 1.01 -4.26
CA GLU A 466 -35.90 0.88 -2.83
C GLU A 466 -34.86 -0.03 -2.17
N GLY A 467 -34.66 0.09 -0.86
CA GLY A 467 -33.62 -0.72 -0.23
C GLY A 467 -33.44 -0.59 1.26
N GLY A 468 -32.52 -1.40 1.79
CA GLY A 468 -32.21 -1.46 3.20
C GLY A 468 -30.72 -1.63 3.46
N GLY A 469 -30.31 -1.24 4.67
CA GLY A 469 -28.92 -1.28 5.09
C GLY A 469 -28.49 -2.61 5.74
N LYS A 470 -27.21 -2.69 6.10
CA LYS A 470 -26.62 -3.74 6.94
C LYS A 470 -27.04 -3.54 8.39
N LEU A 471 -27.71 -4.53 8.96
CA LEU A 471 -28.08 -4.52 10.36
C LEU A 471 -27.13 -5.39 11.17
N LEU A 472 -26.58 -4.84 12.24
CA LEU A 472 -25.54 -5.43 13.08
C LEU A 472 -26.00 -5.62 14.53
N THR A 473 -25.34 -6.52 15.26
CA THR A 473 -25.43 -6.63 16.72
C THR A 473 -24.55 -5.58 17.42
N SER A 474 -24.64 -5.50 18.75
CA SER A 474 -23.77 -4.62 19.57
C SER A 474 -22.28 -5.01 19.55
N ILE A 475 -21.91 -6.18 19.01
CA ILE A 475 -20.50 -6.57 18.81
C ILE A 475 -20.08 -6.55 17.33
N ASN A 476 -20.86 -5.88 16.47
CA ASN A 476 -20.63 -5.77 15.02
C ASN A 476 -20.66 -7.11 14.26
N THR A 477 -21.46 -8.08 14.71
CA THR A 477 -21.83 -9.24 13.88
C THR A 477 -23.11 -8.97 13.12
N VAL A 478 -23.26 -9.54 11.93
CA VAL A 478 -24.39 -9.30 11.03
C VAL A 478 -25.64 -9.99 11.55
N LEU A 479 -26.73 -9.24 11.63
CA LEU A 479 -28.10 -9.75 11.80
C LEU A 479 -28.75 -9.97 10.44
N GLU A 480 -28.59 -9.00 9.54
CA GLU A 480 -29.14 -9.03 8.19
C GLU A 480 -28.29 -8.20 7.22
N ALA A 481 -27.99 -8.79 6.06
CA ALA A 481 -27.43 -8.13 4.88
C ALA A 481 -28.36 -8.32 3.67
N GLY A 482 -29.64 -7.98 3.90
CA GLY A 482 -30.79 -8.38 3.09
C GLY A 482 -31.21 -9.83 3.30
N SER A 483 -32.39 -10.18 2.77
CA SER A 483 -33.02 -11.47 3.00
C SER A 483 -33.59 -12.08 1.72
N ALA A 484 -33.43 -13.41 1.60
CA ALA A 484 -34.12 -14.22 0.61
C ALA A 484 -35.43 -14.79 1.19
N VAL A 485 -36.49 -14.80 0.39
CA VAL A 485 -37.80 -15.37 0.76
C VAL A 485 -38.13 -16.52 -0.18
N TRP A 486 -38.41 -17.70 0.37
CA TRP A 486 -38.60 -18.95 -0.39
C TRP A 486 -40.07 -19.31 -0.57
N ARG A 487 -40.38 -20.21 -1.52
CA ARG A 487 -41.76 -20.65 -1.81
C ARG A 487 -42.51 -21.32 -0.67
N ASP A 488 -41.80 -21.88 0.30
CA ASP A 488 -42.40 -22.38 1.54
C ASP A 488 -42.63 -21.27 2.60
N GLY A 489 -42.35 -20.01 2.23
CA GLY A 489 -42.43 -18.83 3.08
C GLY A 489 -41.26 -18.68 4.06
N SER A 490 -40.31 -19.61 4.09
CA SER A 490 -39.12 -19.46 4.93
C SER A 490 -38.27 -18.28 4.45
N ILE A 491 -37.55 -17.68 5.39
CA ILE A 491 -36.72 -16.51 5.15
C ILE A 491 -35.28 -16.86 5.55
N THR A 492 -34.31 -16.46 4.73
CA THR A 492 -32.89 -16.60 5.02
C THR A 492 -32.24 -15.23 5.00
N CYS A 493 -31.74 -14.79 6.16
CA CYS A 493 -30.98 -13.55 6.29
C CYS A 493 -29.54 -13.77 5.81
N HIS A 494 -29.07 -12.97 4.86
CA HIS A 494 -27.72 -13.12 4.33
C HIS A 494 -26.68 -12.71 5.36
N GLY A 495 -25.59 -13.50 5.42
CA GLY A 495 -24.43 -13.25 6.28
C GLY A 495 -24.72 -13.29 7.77
N GLN A 496 -25.85 -13.83 8.21
CA GLN A 496 -26.22 -13.86 9.63
C GLN A 496 -25.14 -14.56 10.48
N GLY A 497 -24.68 -13.87 11.52
CA GLY A 497 -23.62 -14.34 12.42
C GLY A 497 -22.20 -14.05 11.93
N GLU A 498 -22.01 -13.62 10.69
CA GLU A 498 -20.71 -13.21 10.17
C GLU A 498 -20.26 -11.88 10.78
N LYS A 499 -18.97 -11.54 10.63
CA LYS A 499 -18.46 -10.22 11.00
C LYS A 499 -19.05 -9.16 10.08
N GLY A 500 -19.32 -7.95 10.59
CA GLY A 500 -19.88 -6.84 9.80
C GLY A 500 -19.03 -6.44 8.58
N GLN A 501 -17.73 -6.76 8.60
CA GLN A 501 -16.76 -6.50 7.53
C GLN A 501 -16.48 -7.75 6.66
N ALA A 502 -17.28 -8.82 6.77
CA ALA A 502 -17.10 -10.00 5.93
C ALA A 502 -17.35 -9.67 4.45
N GLN A 503 -16.59 -10.31 3.55
CA GLN A 503 -16.58 -10.03 2.11
C GLN A 503 -17.93 -10.34 1.45
N SER A 504 -18.56 -11.43 1.89
CA SER A 504 -19.91 -11.91 1.56
C SER A 504 -21.05 -10.90 1.78
N VAL A 505 -20.83 -9.87 2.60
CA VAL A 505 -21.84 -8.85 2.94
C VAL A 505 -21.39 -7.42 2.62
N SER A 506 -20.33 -7.25 1.84
CA SER A 506 -19.71 -5.94 1.61
C SER A 506 -19.96 -5.37 0.22
N PHE A 507 -20.95 -5.89 -0.50
CA PHE A 507 -21.38 -5.42 -1.82
C PHE A 507 -22.90 -5.29 -1.89
N GLN A 508 -23.37 -4.38 -2.75
CA GLN A 508 -24.76 -4.13 -3.07
C GLN A 508 -25.29 -5.26 -3.96
N LYS A 509 -26.50 -5.72 -3.64
CA LYS A 509 -27.18 -6.77 -4.41
C LYS A 509 -28.68 -6.58 -4.37
N MET A 510 -29.36 -7.06 -5.40
CA MET A 510 -30.82 -7.19 -5.36
C MET A 510 -31.20 -8.26 -4.34
N VAL A 511 -32.26 -8.00 -3.57
CA VAL A 511 -32.75 -8.89 -2.53
C VAL A 511 -34.26 -9.05 -2.61
N GLU A 512 -34.77 -10.18 -2.15
CA GLU A 512 -36.21 -10.40 -2.12
C GLU A 512 -36.89 -9.54 -1.05
N ALA A 513 -36.30 -9.41 0.13
CA ALA A 513 -36.87 -8.63 1.22
C ALA A 513 -35.81 -7.99 2.13
N ILE A 514 -36.24 -6.94 2.84
CA ILE A 514 -35.57 -6.40 4.03
C ILE A 514 -36.50 -6.67 5.22
N GLN A 515 -35.98 -7.34 6.25
CA GLN A 515 -36.74 -7.74 7.43
C GLN A 515 -36.48 -6.84 8.64
N GLY A 516 -35.29 -6.26 8.73
CA GLY A 516 -34.85 -5.37 9.78
C GLY A 516 -35.44 -4.01 9.58
N GLY A 517 -35.92 -3.40 10.65
CA GLY A 517 -36.58 -2.10 10.61
C GLY A 517 -35.65 -0.95 10.28
N LEU A 518 -35.02 -1.01 9.10
CA LEU A 518 -34.17 -0.05 8.43
C LEU A 518 -34.46 -0.22 6.92
N LEU A 519 -35.64 0.24 6.50
CA LEU A 519 -36.10 0.14 5.13
C LEU A 519 -36.39 1.54 4.59
N PHE A 520 -35.81 1.84 3.43
CA PHE A 520 -36.00 3.06 2.70
C PHE A 520 -36.89 2.81 1.49
N CYS A 521 -37.84 3.70 1.27
CA CYS A 521 -38.69 3.66 0.08
C CYS A 521 -39.15 5.05 -0.35
N HIS A 522 -39.54 5.21 -1.61
CA HIS A 522 -40.24 6.40 -2.05
C HIS A 522 -41.69 6.40 -1.56
N ARG A 523 -42.25 7.59 -1.31
CA ARG A 523 -43.62 7.76 -0.80
C ARG A 523 -44.66 7.11 -1.70
N THR A 524 -44.55 7.32 -3.00
CA THR A 524 -45.47 6.75 -4.01
C THR A 524 -45.45 5.23 -3.99
N ALA A 525 -44.27 4.62 -3.88
CA ALA A 525 -44.10 3.17 -3.76
C ALA A 525 -44.67 2.64 -2.43
N MET A 526 -44.46 3.36 -1.32
CA MET A 526 -45.03 3.02 -0.02
C MET A 526 -46.57 3.00 -0.05
N GLU A 527 -47.20 4.02 -0.62
CA GLU A 527 -48.66 4.10 -0.73
C GLU A 527 -49.23 2.95 -1.57
N GLN A 528 -48.59 2.63 -2.70
CA GLN A 528 -48.96 1.49 -3.55
C GLN A 528 -48.82 0.15 -2.81
N ALA A 529 -47.71 -0.06 -2.10
CA ALA A 529 -47.49 -1.29 -1.32
C ALA A 529 -48.48 -1.42 -0.16
N LEU A 530 -48.84 -0.33 0.52
CA LEU A 530 -49.85 -0.32 1.58
C LEU A 530 -51.25 -0.67 1.08
N HIS A 531 -51.60 -0.18 -0.12
CA HIS A 531 -52.85 -0.53 -0.78
C HIS A 531 -52.87 -2.01 -1.19
N TYR A 532 -51.76 -2.53 -1.72
CA TYR A 532 -51.62 -3.97 -2.02
C TYR A 532 -51.88 -4.87 -0.79
N LEU A 533 -51.46 -4.42 0.40
CA LEU A 533 -51.67 -5.14 1.66
C LEU A 533 -53.03 -4.87 2.32
N GLU A 534 -53.92 -4.11 1.70
CA GLU A 534 -55.22 -3.76 2.26
C GLU A 534 -56.13 -4.97 2.48
N GLY A 535 -56.78 -5.03 3.64
CA GLY A 535 -57.62 -6.17 4.06
C GLY A 535 -56.87 -7.45 4.45
N HIS A 536 -55.54 -7.48 4.38
CA HIS A 536 -54.74 -8.68 4.64
C HIS A 536 -53.96 -8.60 5.95
N ARG A 537 -53.87 -9.72 6.67
CA ARG A 537 -52.93 -9.88 7.80
C ARG A 537 -51.52 -10.13 7.24
N ALA A 538 -50.67 -9.11 7.26
CA ALA A 538 -49.35 -9.07 6.65
C ALA A 538 -48.23 -9.13 7.69
N GLU A 539 -48.11 -10.26 8.40
CA GLU A 539 -47.02 -10.49 9.36
C GLU A 539 -46.11 -11.62 8.87
N PRO A 540 -44.76 -11.50 8.99
CA PRO A 540 -44.02 -10.36 9.55
C PRO A 540 -44.05 -9.13 8.64
N PHE A 541 -44.36 -7.97 9.22
CA PHE A 541 -44.63 -6.72 8.48
C PHE A 541 -43.54 -6.30 7.49
N PHE A 542 -42.30 -6.06 7.95
CA PHE A 542 -41.22 -5.54 7.08
C PHE A 542 -40.97 -6.43 5.86
N THR A 543 -41.04 -7.75 6.03
CA THR A 543 -40.87 -8.71 4.94
C THR A 543 -42.07 -8.68 3.99
N CYS A 544 -43.31 -8.72 4.51
CA CYS A 544 -44.52 -8.65 3.67
C CYS A 544 -44.59 -7.31 2.92
N PHE A 545 -44.17 -6.22 3.55
CA PHE A 545 -44.12 -4.88 2.97
C PHE A 545 -43.04 -4.78 1.88
N SER A 546 -41.84 -5.32 2.13
CA SER A 546 -40.80 -5.44 1.10
C SER A 546 -41.27 -6.24 -0.12
N MET A 547 -42.00 -7.35 0.10
CA MET A 547 -42.58 -8.15 -0.98
C MET A 547 -43.68 -7.40 -1.73
N ALA A 548 -44.50 -6.60 -1.03
CA ALA A 548 -45.50 -5.75 -1.66
C ALA A 548 -44.87 -4.67 -2.53
N LEU A 549 -43.78 -4.02 -2.10
CA LEU A 549 -43.01 -3.07 -2.93
C LEU A 549 -42.54 -3.72 -4.23
N ARG A 550 -42.03 -4.97 -4.16
CA ARG A 550 -41.63 -5.70 -5.36
C ARG A 550 -42.81 -6.09 -6.25
N ALA A 551 -43.94 -6.47 -5.65
CA ALA A 551 -45.15 -6.83 -6.38
C ALA A 551 -45.74 -5.64 -7.16
N THR A 552 -45.44 -4.40 -6.75
CA THR A 552 -45.84 -3.18 -7.48
C THR A 552 -44.83 -2.76 -8.56
N GLY A 553 -43.84 -3.60 -8.85
CA GLY A 553 -42.85 -3.39 -9.93
C GLY A 553 -41.56 -2.71 -9.50
N ARG A 554 -41.36 -2.44 -8.19
CA ARG A 554 -40.15 -1.80 -7.68
C ARG A 554 -38.99 -2.78 -7.53
N THR A 555 -37.77 -2.29 -7.67
CA THR A 555 -36.56 -3.06 -7.35
C THR A 555 -36.18 -2.86 -5.89
N LEU A 556 -35.71 -3.92 -5.23
CA LEU A 556 -35.28 -3.88 -3.85
C LEU A 556 -33.81 -4.28 -3.76
N SER A 557 -33.00 -3.41 -3.19
CA SER A 557 -31.55 -3.59 -3.08
C SER A 557 -31.06 -3.52 -1.64
N TYR A 558 -30.03 -4.29 -1.35
CA TYR A 558 -29.27 -4.22 -0.13
C TYR A 558 -28.09 -3.24 -0.30
N TRP A 559 -27.90 -2.33 0.66
CA TRP A 559 -26.82 -1.32 0.63
C TRP A 559 -25.81 -1.57 1.76
N PRO A 560 -24.59 -2.05 1.46
CA PRO A 560 -23.61 -2.44 2.49
C PRO A 560 -23.01 -1.26 3.27
N THR A 561 -23.01 -0.06 2.68
CA THR A 561 -22.49 1.19 3.27
C THR A 561 -23.49 1.84 4.22
N VAL A 562 -24.78 1.56 4.07
CA VAL A 562 -25.82 1.99 5.01
C VAL A 562 -25.82 1.00 6.17
N GLN A 563 -25.27 1.40 7.32
CA GLN A 563 -25.07 0.48 8.45
C GLN A 563 -25.78 0.97 9.72
N ALA A 564 -26.35 0.02 10.47
CA ALA A 564 -26.95 0.29 11.76
C ALA A 564 -26.76 -0.90 12.72
N ARG A 565 -26.82 -0.63 14.02
CA ARG A 565 -26.86 -1.64 15.08
C ARG A 565 -28.27 -1.76 15.63
N LEU A 566 -28.80 -2.97 15.73
CA LEU A 566 -30.04 -3.22 16.46
C LEU A 566 -29.70 -3.59 17.90
N LEU A 567 -30.06 -2.69 18.82
CA LEU A 567 -29.93 -2.94 20.25
C LEU A 567 -30.85 -4.08 20.69
N ASN A 568 -30.38 -4.86 21.67
CA ASN A 568 -31.16 -5.93 22.30
C ASN A 568 -31.59 -7.07 21.34
N ALA A 569 -30.84 -7.27 20.26
CA ALA A 569 -31.01 -8.41 19.35
C ALA A 569 -29.80 -9.34 19.40
N THR A 570 -30.07 -10.64 19.22
CA THR A 570 -29.07 -11.68 18.89
C THR A 570 -29.47 -12.32 17.57
N PRO A 571 -28.56 -12.98 16.84
CA PRO A 571 -28.92 -13.70 15.61
C PRO A 571 -30.11 -14.65 15.80
N GLU A 572 -30.17 -15.36 16.93
CA GLU A 572 -31.24 -16.29 17.25
C GLU A 572 -32.57 -15.59 17.54
N SER A 573 -32.56 -14.49 18.31
CA SER A 573 -33.79 -13.74 18.59
C SER A 573 -34.31 -13.03 17.34
N TYR A 574 -33.40 -12.63 16.45
CA TYR A 574 -33.70 -12.02 15.17
C TYR A 574 -34.32 -13.03 14.18
N ALA A 575 -33.71 -14.22 14.03
CA ALA A 575 -34.23 -15.27 13.16
C ALA A 575 -35.67 -15.72 13.54
N ARG A 576 -36.01 -15.67 14.83
CA ARG A 576 -37.36 -15.97 15.34
C ARG A 576 -38.44 -14.99 14.88
N ARG A 577 -38.07 -13.80 14.38
CA ARG A 577 -39.01 -12.78 13.87
C ARG A 577 -39.72 -13.20 12.59
N THR A 578 -39.29 -14.32 11.99
CA THR A 578 -39.87 -14.91 10.79
C THR A 578 -41.07 -15.84 11.09
N MET A 579 -41.45 -15.98 12.37
CA MET A 579 -42.66 -16.71 12.78
C MET A 579 -43.92 -15.99 12.26
N GLY A 580 -44.56 -16.57 11.22
CA GLY A 580 -45.67 -15.95 10.48
C GLY A 580 -45.68 -16.21 8.98
N LYS A 581 -44.83 -17.12 8.47
CA LYS A 581 -44.60 -17.36 7.03
C LYS A 581 -45.82 -17.69 6.16
N ASP A 582 -46.95 -18.05 6.75
CA ASP A 582 -48.18 -18.35 6.01
C ASP A 582 -48.69 -17.15 5.19
N ALA A 583 -48.50 -15.92 5.71
CA ALA A 583 -48.88 -14.71 4.99
C ALA A 583 -48.07 -14.56 3.68
N LEU A 584 -46.77 -14.84 3.70
CA LEU A 584 -45.90 -14.75 2.52
C LEU A 584 -46.34 -15.71 1.42
N ARG A 585 -46.64 -16.97 1.80
CA ARG A 585 -47.12 -17.99 0.86
C ARG A 585 -48.46 -17.63 0.25
N ARG A 586 -49.37 -17.07 1.07
CA ARG A 586 -50.72 -16.70 0.66
C ARG A 586 -50.73 -15.48 -0.27
N LEU A 587 -49.94 -14.45 0.06
CA LEU A 587 -49.99 -13.14 -0.61
C LEU A 587 -49.09 -13.06 -1.84
N PHE A 588 -47.99 -13.83 -1.89
CA PHE A 588 -46.98 -13.69 -2.94
C PHE A 588 -46.61 -15.01 -3.66
N PRO A 589 -47.51 -15.98 -3.90
CA PRO A 589 -47.15 -17.31 -4.38
C PRO A 589 -46.44 -17.31 -5.75
N VAL A 590 -46.67 -16.29 -6.58
CA VAL A 590 -46.09 -16.16 -7.94
C VAL A 590 -44.65 -15.63 -7.90
N PHE A 591 -44.30 -14.86 -6.87
CA PHE A 591 -43.00 -14.17 -6.78
C PHE A 591 -41.93 -14.98 -6.04
N LEU A 592 -42.29 -16.14 -5.48
CA LEU A 592 -41.41 -16.91 -4.61
C LEU A 592 -40.58 -17.99 -5.37
N PRO A 593 -39.25 -18.06 -5.16
CA PRO A 593 -38.37 -19.06 -5.77
C PRO A 593 -38.65 -20.49 -5.29
N ARG A 594 -38.46 -21.49 -6.16
CA ARG A 594 -38.94 -22.88 -5.96
C ARG A 594 -38.19 -23.71 -4.90
N HIS A 595 -36.90 -23.48 -4.65
CA HIS A 595 -36.09 -24.31 -3.74
C HIS A 595 -35.26 -23.43 -2.79
N ALA A 596 -35.23 -23.80 -1.51
CA ALA A 596 -34.32 -23.21 -0.53
C ALA A 596 -32.92 -23.83 -0.70
N VAL A 597 -31.89 -22.99 -0.76
CA VAL A 597 -30.48 -23.45 -0.81
C VAL A 597 -30.03 -23.76 0.61
N ALA A 598 -29.45 -24.94 0.83
CA ALA A 598 -28.96 -25.35 2.13
C ALA A 598 -27.64 -24.62 2.46
N ARG A 599 -27.62 -23.96 3.63
CA ARG A 599 -26.51 -23.17 4.24
C ARG A 599 -26.17 -21.87 3.50
N GLY A 600 -26.18 -20.75 4.23
CA GLY A 600 -25.38 -19.51 4.07
C GLY A 600 -25.41 -18.76 2.73
N ASP A 601 -25.21 -19.48 1.64
CA ASP A 601 -25.23 -19.07 0.25
C ASP A 601 -26.64 -19.11 -0.34
N ALA A 602 -27.57 -18.39 0.27
CA ALA A 602 -28.79 -18.02 -0.40
C ALA A 602 -28.44 -17.05 -1.55
N ARG A 603 -27.92 -17.57 -2.67
CA ARG A 603 -27.71 -16.77 -3.87
C ARG A 603 -28.97 -16.85 -4.72
N MET A 604 -29.61 -15.68 -4.76
CA MET A 604 -30.50 -15.18 -5.82
C MET A 604 -31.71 -16.04 -6.20
N GLY A 605 -32.91 -15.45 -6.07
CA GLY A 605 -33.88 -15.61 -7.14
C GLY A 605 -33.21 -15.19 -8.45
N LYS A 606 -33.12 -16.12 -9.42
CA LYS A 606 -32.47 -15.97 -10.74
C LYS A 606 -32.19 -14.51 -11.13
N SER A 607 -30.92 -14.07 -11.05
CA SER A 607 -30.50 -12.92 -11.87
C SER A 607 -30.65 -13.34 -13.32
N TYR A 608 -31.31 -12.53 -14.14
CA TYR A 608 -31.27 -12.73 -15.58
C TYR A 608 -29.97 -12.20 -16.21
N ARG A 609 -29.05 -11.63 -15.40
CA ARG A 609 -27.78 -11.05 -15.85
C ARG A 609 -26.65 -12.09 -15.81
N PRO A 610 -25.79 -12.18 -16.84
CA PRO A 610 -24.63 -13.08 -16.84
C PRO A 610 -23.55 -12.60 -15.85
N LEU A 611 -22.89 -13.53 -15.17
CA LEU A 611 -21.79 -13.27 -14.23
C LEU A 611 -20.43 -13.50 -14.89
N VAL A 612 -19.52 -12.53 -14.72
CA VAL A 612 -18.07 -12.68 -14.99
C VAL A 612 -17.31 -12.76 -13.67
N MET A 613 -16.42 -13.75 -13.57
CA MET A 613 -15.43 -13.85 -12.49
C MET A 613 -14.06 -13.40 -13.02
N MET A 614 -13.53 -12.31 -12.49
CA MET A 614 -12.21 -11.78 -12.80
C MET A 614 -11.22 -12.19 -11.71
N VAL A 615 -10.13 -12.88 -12.07
CA VAL A 615 -9.19 -13.46 -11.11
C VAL A 615 -7.81 -12.85 -11.28
N PHE A 616 -7.22 -12.45 -10.17
CA PHE A 616 -5.94 -11.76 -10.05
C PHE A 616 -5.12 -12.30 -8.86
N PRO A 617 -3.82 -11.99 -8.75
CA PRO A 617 -3.03 -12.30 -7.55
C PRO A 617 -3.61 -11.68 -6.30
N HIS A 618 -3.88 -10.38 -6.36
CA HIS A 618 -4.48 -9.61 -5.29
C HIS A 618 -5.58 -8.72 -5.90
N LEU A 619 -6.44 -8.15 -5.09
CA LEU A 619 -7.47 -7.23 -5.55
C LEU A 619 -6.79 -5.94 -6.06
N PRO A 620 -6.99 -5.56 -7.34
CA PRO A 620 -6.38 -4.35 -7.88
C PRO A 620 -6.77 -3.09 -7.08
N ARG A 621 -5.81 -2.22 -6.76
CA ARG A 621 -6.09 -1.00 -5.97
C ARG A 621 -6.00 0.23 -6.86
N LEU A 622 -6.95 1.17 -6.75
CA LEU A 622 -6.96 2.33 -7.64
C LEU A 622 -5.73 3.24 -7.42
N ILE A 623 -5.22 3.25 -6.18
CA ILE A 623 -4.02 4.00 -5.79
C ILE A 623 -2.75 3.53 -6.51
N GLU A 624 -2.71 2.27 -6.97
CA GLU A 624 -1.56 1.67 -7.67
C GLU A 624 -1.38 2.19 -9.10
N GLY A 625 -2.38 2.88 -9.67
CA GLY A 625 -2.32 3.42 -11.02
C GLY A 625 -2.37 2.36 -12.12
N GLY A 626 -1.86 2.71 -13.30
CA GLY A 626 -1.54 1.78 -14.40
C GLY A 626 -2.56 0.69 -14.72
N SER A 627 -2.08 -0.54 -14.57
CA SER A 627 -2.80 -1.81 -14.73
C SER A 627 -4.07 -1.89 -13.88
N ALA A 628 -4.05 -1.38 -12.64
CA ALA A 628 -5.21 -1.42 -11.77
C ALA A 628 -6.33 -0.52 -12.29
N ARG A 629 -6.01 0.68 -12.81
CA ARG A 629 -6.98 1.56 -13.47
C ARG A 629 -7.61 0.92 -14.70
N ARG A 630 -6.79 0.22 -15.49
CA ARG A 630 -7.27 -0.55 -16.64
C ARG A 630 -8.29 -1.61 -16.21
N VAL A 631 -8.02 -2.34 -15.13
CA VAL A 631 -8.98 -3.31 -14.58
C VAL A 631 -10.28 -2.61 -14.16
N MET A 632 -10.22 -1.45 -13.51
CA MET A 632 -11.44 -0.69 -13.17
C MET A 632 -12.25 -0.29 -14.41
N GLN A 633 -11.59 0.12 -15.49
CA GLN A 633 -12.26 0.41 -16.76
C GLN A 633 -12.91 -0.84 -17.38
N GLN A 634 -12.31 -2.02 -17.24
CA GLN A 634 -12.91 -3.27 -17.69
C GLN A 634 -14.12 -3.66 -16.84
N ILE A 635 -14.04 -3.47 -15.52
CA ILE A 635 -15.17 -3.66 -14.60
C ILE A 635 -16.34 -2.76 -15.02
N ASP A 636 -16.07 -1.48 -15.29
CA ASP A 636 -17.10 -0.55 -15.76
C ASP A 636 -17.66 -0.93 -17.13
N ALA A 637 -16.83 -1.42 -18.06
CA ALA A 637 -17.29 -1.91 -19.36
C ALA A 637 -18.22 -3.13 -19.23
N PHE A 638 -17.90 -4.09 -18.35
CA PHE A 638 -18.80 -5.21 -18.05
C PHE A 638 -20.13 -4.75 -17.45
N ARG A 639 -20.07 -3.81 -16.50
CA ARG A 639 -21.28 -3.24 -15.88
C ARG A 639 -22.14 -2.51 -16.90
N TRP A 640 -21.53 -1.78 -17.83
CA TRP A 640 -22.23 -1.10 -18.94
C TRP A 640 -22.93 -2.09 -19.88
N LEU A 641 -22.32 -3.25 -20.15
CA LEU A 641 -22.93 -4.37 -20.88
C LEU A 641 -24.00 -5.13 -20.07
N GLY A 642 -24.26 -4.74 -18.82
CA GLY A 642 -25.27 -5.37 -17.95
C GLY A 642 -24.83 -6.67 -17.27
N TRP A 643 -23.52 -6.93 -17.19
CA TRP A 643 -22.98 -8.11 -16.51
C TRP A 643 -22.86 -7.87 -15.00
N GLN A 644 -22.97 -8.95 -14.22
CA GLN A 644 -22.52 -8.96 -12.83
C GLN A 644 -21.04 -9.24 -12.78
N VAL A 645 -20.31 -8.54 -11.91
CA VAL A 645 -18.86 -8.64 -11.81
C VAL A 645 -18.46 -9.14 -10.43
N LEU A 646 -17.68 -10.23 -10.42
CA LEU A 646 -17.02 -10.79 -9.26
C LEU A 646 -15.51 -10.68 -9.45
N VAL A 647 -14.80 -10.01 -8.55
CA VAL A 647 -13.35 -9.85 -8.57
C VAL A 647 -12.72 -10.70 -7.46
N VAL A 648 -11.70 -11.47 -7.79
CA VAL A 648 -11.06 -12.43 -6.90
C VAL A 648 -9.55 -12.22 -6.86
N GLY A 649 -9.00 -11.91 -5.69
CA GLY A 649 -7.58 -11.96 -5.37
C GLY A 649 -7.23 -13.30 -4.71
N LEU A 650 -6.23 -14.01 -5.25
CA LEU A 650 -5.78 -15.32 -4.76
C LEU A 650 -4.95 -15.22 -3.46
N ASP A 651 -4.13 -14.19 -3.31
CA ASP A 651 -3.15 -14.05 -2.25
C ASP A 651 -3.74 -13.37 -1.00
N ARG A 652 -3.19 -13.75 0.15
CA ARG A 652 -3.60 -13.23 1.47
C ARG A 652 -2.74 -12.08 1.98
N LYS A 653 -1.57 -11.86 1.37
CA LYS A 653 -0.41 -11.30 2.08
C LYS A 653 -0.25 -9.77 2.02
N GLU A 654 -0.99 -9.02 1.20
CA GLU A 654 -0.60 -7.62 0.91
C GLU A 654 -1.71 -6.57 0.97
N GLU A 655 -2.81 -6.84 1.68
CA GLU A 655 -3.98 -5.96 1.60
C GLU A 655 -4.47 -5.44 2.95
N ASP A 656 -4.34 -4.13 3.12
CA ASP A 656 -5.00 -3.36 4.16
C ASP A 656 -6.53 -3.57 4.09
N ARG A 657 -7.13 -4.06 5.17
CA ARG A 657 -8.55 -4.47 5.22
C ARG A 657 -9.50 -3.28 4.98
N LEU A 658 -9.01 -2.05 5.11
CA LEU A 658 -9.82 -0.83 5.09
C LEU A 658 -9.88 -0.14 3.72
N VAL A 659 -8.93 -0.40 2.81
CA VAL A 659 -8.78 0.37 1.54
C VAL A 659 -9.68 -0.17 0.42
N ILE A 660 -9.87 -1.47 0.34
CA ILE A 660 -10.50 -2.15 -0.81
C ILE A 660 -11.97 -1.73 -1.09
N PRO A 661 -12.88 -1.58 -0.11
CA PRO A 661 -14.30 -1.43 -0.44
C PRO A 661 -14.68 -0.10 -1.14
N HIS A 662 -13.79 0.90 -1.15
CA HIS A 662 -14.08 2.22 -1.74
C HIS A 662 -13.59 2.35 -3.19
N ASP A 663 -12.65 1.50 -3.62
CA ASP A 663 -12.09 1.53 -4.96
C ASP A 663 -13.03 0.90 -6.00
N TYR A 664 -13.95 0.04 -5.56
CA TYR A 664 -14.87 -0.69 -6.43
C TYR A 664 -16.27 -0.08 -6.39
N PRO A 665 -17.00 -0.13 -7.53
CA PRO A 665 -18.41 0.18 -7.52
C PRO A 665 -19.18 -0.72 -6.54
N ALA A 666 -20.20 -0.15 -5.88
CA ALA A 666 -20.90 -0.83 -4.79
C ALA A 666 -21.51 -2.19 -5.19
N ASP A 667 -21.90 -2.38 -6.45
CA ASP A 667 -22.52 -3.60 -6.99
C ASP A 667 -21.51 -4.68 -7.44
N VAL A 668 -20.21 -4.47 -7.23
CA VAL A 668 -19.15 -5.44 -7.54
C VAL A 668 -18.85 -6.30 -6.31
N GLU A 669 -18.86 -7.62 -6.48
CA GLU A 669 -18.50 -8.56 -5.42
C GLU A 669 -16.97 -8.75 -5.42
N CYS A 670 -16.30 -8.53 -4.28
CA CYS A 670 -14.84 -8.68 -4.17
C CYS A 670 -14.46 -9.73 -3.12
N TRP A 671 -13.54 -10.64 -3.49
CA TRP A 671 -13.01 -11.68 -2.62
C TRP A 671 -11.49 -11.70 -2.65
N ARG A 672 -10.87 -11.72 -1.47
CA ARG A 672 -9.42 -11.86 -1.29
C ARG A 672 -9.07 -13.13 -0.53
N GLY A 673 -7.90 -13.68 -0.82
CA GLY A 673 -7.29 -14.75 -0.05
C GLY A 673 -8.04 -16.07 -0.11
N VAL A 674 -8.44 -16.49 -1.31
CA VAL A 674 -9.17 -17.74 -1.56
C VAL A 674 -8.21 -18.94 -1.43
N ASP A 675 -8.33 -19.69 -0.33
CA ASP A 675 -7.48 -20.86 -0.04
C ASP A 675 -7.70 -22.02 -1.02
N ASP A 676 -8.97 -22.38 -1.24
CA ASP A 676 -9.37 -23.45 -2.15
C ASP A 676 -10.16 -22.84 -3.32
N PHE A 677 -9.43 -22.44 -4.35
CA PHE A 677 -10.03 -21.91 -5.57
C PHE A 677 -10.96 -22.93 -6.26
N SER A 678 -10.70 -24.24 -6.12
CA SER A 678 -11.52 -25.28 -6.74
C SER A 678 -12.89 -25.39 -6.10
N SER A 679 -12.96 -25.37 -4.76
CA SER A 679 -14.25 -25.28 -4.05
C SER A 679 -14.95 -23.96 -4.34
N PHE A 680 -14.21 -22.84 -4.25
CA PHE A 680 -14.77 -21.51 -4.50
C PHE A 680 -15.38 -21.39 -5.90
N LEU A 681 -14.68 -21.90 -6.92
CA LEU A 681 -15.15 -21.93 -8.29
C LEU A 681 -16.43 -22.77 -8.39
N ARG A 682 -16.43 -24.00 -7.85
CA ARG A 682 -17.61 -24.91 -7.86
C ARG A 682 -18.86 -24.24 -7.30
N ASP A 683 -18.74 -23.47 -6.23
CA ASP A 683 -19.85 -22.75 -5.60
C ASP A 683 -20.42 -21.61 -6.47
N ARG A 684 -19.71 -21.19 -7.54
CA ARG A 684 -20.09 -20.07 -8.44
C ARG A 684 -20.39 -20.51 -9.88
N LEU A 685 -20.10 -21.76 -10.24
CA LEU A 685 -20.20 -22.24 -11.63
C LEU A 685 -21.59 -22.11 -12.24
N THR A 686 -22.66 -22.29 -11.45
CA THR A 686 -24.03 -22.30 -11.97
C THR A 686 -24.39 -20.97 -12.63
N ASP A 687 -23.99 -19.86 -12.02
CA ASP A 687 -24.34 -18.51 -12.45
C ASP A 687 -23.29 -17.87 -13.37
N MET A 688 -22.03 -18.30 -13.24
CA MET A 688 -20.91 -17.80 -14.04
C MET A 688 -21.05 -18.15 -15.52
N LYS A 689 -20.77 -17.19 -16.40
CA LYS A 689 -20.68 -17.38 -17.85
C LYS A 689 -19.26 -17.22 -18.37
N LEU A 690 -18.48 -16.33 -17.76
CA LEU A 690 -17.14 -15.96 -18.19
C LEU A 690 -16.16 -16.00 -17.01
N LEU A 691 -15.00 -16.60 -17.22
CA LEU A 691 -13.84 -16.53 -16.34
C LEU A 691 -12.76 -15.67 -17.02
N TRP A 692 -12.41 -14.55 -16.41
CA TRP A 692 -11.40 -13.62 -16.88
C TRP A 692 -10.15 -13.74 -16.01
N ILE A 693 -9.03 -14.15 -16.59
CA ILE A 693 -7.78 -14.38 -15.88
C ILE A 693 -6.84 -13.20 -16.16
N GLY A 694 -6.56 -12.40 -15.13
CA GLY A 694 -5.67 -11.24 -15.21
C GLY A 694 -4.21 -11.61 -14.98
N GLY A 695 -3.49 -11.86 -16.06
CA GLY A 695 -2.05 -12.12 -16.06
C GLY A 695 -1.66 -13.57 -16.36
N THR A 696 -0.51 -13.75 -17.03
CA THR A 696 0.02 -15.06 -17.43
C THR A 696 0.46 -15.93 -16.24
N HIS A 697 0.94 -15.30 -15.18
CA HIS A 697 1.33 -16.00 -13.96
C HIS A 697 0.11 -16.54 -13.18
N VAL A 698 -1.04 -15.84 -13.20
CA VAL A 698 -2.31 -16.37 -12.65
C VAL A 698 -2.75 -17.57 -13.46
N LEU A 699 -2.70 -17.47 -14.79
CA LEU A 699 -3.00 -18.60 -15.67
C LEU A 699 -2.07 -19.79 -15.39
N SER A 700 -0.78 -19.56 -15.18
CA SER A 700 0.18 -20.63 -14.83
C SER A 700 -0.17 -21.31 -13.51
N ARG A 701 -0.68 -20.56 -12.52
CA ARG A 701 -1.12 -21.07 -11.22
C ARG A 701 -2.43 -21.85 -11.31
N LEU A 702 -3.38 -21.36 -12.10
CA LEU A 702 -4.72 -21.97 -12.22
C LEU A 702 -4.81 -23.05 -13.30
N GLY A 703 -3.94 -23.02 -14.30
CA GLY A 703 -3.91 -23.92 -15.45
C GLY A 703 -4.00 -25.40 -15.08
N PRO A 704 -3.21 -25.91 -14.11
CA PRO A 704 -3.33 -27.29 -13.64
C PRO A 704 -4.73 -27.62 -13.10
N VAL A 705 -5.33 -26.72 -12.31
CA VAL A 705 -6.67 -26.90 -11.71
C VAL A 705 -7.76 -26.87 -12.77
N LEU A 706 -7.63 -26.01 -13.77
CA LEU A 706 -8.58 -25.90 -14.88
C LEU A 706 -8.47 -27.07 -15.86
N ALA A 707 -7.28 -27.70 -15.95
CA ALA A 707 -7.01 -28.80 -16.88
C ALA A 707 -7.35 -30.20 -16.33
N THR A 708 -7.49 -30.41 -15.01
CA THR A 708 -7.72 -31.76 -14.45
C THR A 708 -9.07 -32.37 -14.83
N GLY A 709 -10.05 -31.55 -15.23
CA GLY A 709 -11.38 -32.00 -15.61
C GLY A 709 -12.34 -32.29 -14.43
N ASP A 710 -11.87 -32.13 -13.18
CA ASP A 710 -12.71 -32.29 -11.98
C ASP A 710 -13.85 -31.26 -11.90
N ILE A 711 -13.70 -30.15 -12.64
CA ILE A 711 -14.67 -29.07 -12.77
C ILE A 711 -15.04 -28.95 -14.25
N SER A 712 -16.29 -29.27 -14.61
CA SER A 712 -16.75 -29.13 -15.99
C SER A 712 -16.95 -27.65 -16.36
N LEU A 713 -16.05 -27.12 -17.19
CA LEU A 713 -16.09 -25.77 -17.75
C LEU A 713 -16.57 -25.74 -19.21
N GLN A 714 -17.12 -26.84 -19.73
CA GLN A 714 -17.44 -26.99 -21.16
C GLN A 714 -18.37 -25.90 -21.71
N ASP A 715 -19.28 -25.37 -20.88
CA ASP A 715 -20.22 -24.31 -21.25
C ASP A 715 -19.78 -22.90 -20.80
N LYS A 716 -18.53 -22.76 -20.34
CA LYS A 716 -17.98 -21.50 -19.80
C LYS A 716 -16.92 -20.94 -20.75
N LEU A 717 -16.91 -19.63 -20.88
CA LEU A 717 -15.87 -18.92 -21.64
C LEU A 717 -14.71 -18.59 -20.71
N ILE A 718 -13.47 -18.81 -21.16
CA ILE A 718 -12.25 -18.46 -20.45
C ILE A 718 -11.48 -17.45 -21.28
N VAL A 719 -11.14 -16.31 -20.69
CA VAL A 719 -10.34 -15.26 -21.31
C VAL A 719 -9.06 -15.07 -20.52
N LEU A 720 -7.93 -15.02 -21.22
CA LEU A 720 -6.65 -14.58 -20.66
C LEU A 720 -6.45 -13.12 -21.02
N ASP A 721 -6.12 -12.31 -20.02
CA ASP A 721 -5.60 -10.96 -20.20
C ASP A 721 -4.11 -10.97 -19.88
N THR A 722 -3.26 -10.66 -20.85
CA THR A 722 -1.80 -10.80 -20.68
C THR A 722 -1.18 -9.69 -19.86
N VAL A 723 -1.91 -8.62 -19.52
CA VAL A 723 -1.41 -7.52 -18.69
C VAL A 723 -1.53 -7.91 -17.21
N ASN A 724 -0.39 -8.09 -16.55
CA ASN A 724 -0.29 -8.36 -15.11
C ASN A 724 -0.54 -7.09 -14.29
N GLN A 725 -0.87 -7.29 -13.01
CA GLN A 725 -1.15 -6.19 -12.07
C GLN A 725 0.05 -5.35 -11.71
N ASP A 726 1.27 -5.88 -11.75
CA ASP A 726 2.50 -5.09 -11.55
C ASP A 726 2.89 -4.27 -12.80
N GLY A 727 1.98 -4.14 -13.77
CA GLY A 727 2.19 -3.42 -15.02
C GLY A 727 3.02 -4.20 -16.05
N THR A 728 3.50 -5.41 -15.72
CA THR A 728 4.22 -6.25 -16.68
C THR A 728 3.24 -6.97 -17.61
N ALA A 729 3.57 -7.22 -18.88
CA ALA A 729 2.76 -8.10 -19.74
C ALA A 729 3.35 -9.51 -19.71
N LEU A 730 4.02 -9.90 -20.80
CA LEU A 730 4.82 -11.11 -20.82
C LEU A 730 6.15 -10.83 -20.15
N ARG A 731 6.46 -11.57 -19.09
CA ARG A 731 7.75 -11.51 -18.42
C ARG A 731 8.90 -11.82 -19.38
N ALA A 732 8.68 -12.73 -20.34
CA ALA A 732 9.64 -13.03 -21.40
C ALA A 732 10.05 -11.79 -22.22
N VAL A 733 9.12 -10.85 -22.44
CA VAL A 733 9.39 -9.60 -23.18
C VAL A 733 10.23 -8.65 -22.34
N GLU A 734 9.92 -8.49 -21.06
CA GLU A 734 10.74 -7.69 -20.13
C GLU A 734 12.17 -8.26 -20.02
N GLU A 735 12.31 -9.58 -19.83
CA GLU A 735 13.62 -10.24 -19.74
C GLU A 735 14.42 -10.12 -21.04
N HIS A 736 13.77 -10.06 -22.20
CA HIS A 736 14.41 -9.75 -23.46
C HIS A 736 14.89 -8.29 -23.52
N LEU A 737 14.06 -7.32 -23.12
CA LEU A 737 14.46 -5.91 -23.06
C LEU A 737 15.62 -5.68 -22.07
N ARG A 738 15.59 -6.33 -20.90
CA ARG A 738 16.71 -6.30 -19.92
C ARG A 738 18.01 -6.81 -20.53
N ARG A 739 17.96 -7.87 -21.34
CA ARG A 739 19.12 -8.37 -22.09
C ARG A 739 19.57 -7.40 -23.17
N LEU A 740 18.64 -6.76 -23.88
CA LEU A 740 18.96 -5.72 -24.87
C LEU A 740 19.65 -4.50 -24.25
N VAL A 741 19.28 -4.09 -23.03
CA VAL A 741 20.01 -3.06 -22.27
C VAL A 741 21.48 -3.49 -22.04
N GLY A 742 21.70 -4.79 -21.79
CA GLY A 742 23.04 -5.41 -21.75
C GLY A 742 23.63 -5.74 -23.13
N ILE A 743 23.05 -5.25 -24.23
CA ILE A 743 23.52 -5.42 -25.63
C ILE A 743 23.44 -6.89 -26.11
N VAL A 744 22.52 -7.68 -25.57
CA VAL A 744 22.27 -9.07 -25.98
C VAL A 744 20.90 -9.19 -26.65
N ASP A 745 20.89 -9.33 -27.98
CA ASP A 745 19.67 -9.58 -28.77
C ASP A 745 19.53 -11.07 -29.12
N GLU A 746 18.53 -11.75 -28.53
CA GLU A 746 18.23 -13.16 -28.79
C GLU A 746 16.72 -13.40 -29.05
N PRO A 747 16.21 -13.08 -30.25
CA PRO A 747 14.78 -13.20 -30.57
C PRO A 747 14.26 -14.64 -30.47
N ALA A 748 15.08 -15.63 -30.80
CA ALA A 748 14.71 -17.04 -30.69
C ALA A 748 14.46 -17.48 -29.24
N ARG A 749 15.23 -16.91 -28.29
CA ARG A 749 15.05 -17.17 -26.87
C ARG A 749 13.77 -16.52 -26.34
N LEU A 750 13.48 -15.29 -26.75
CA LEU A 750 12.20 -14.62 -26.46
C LEU A 750 11.01 -15.50 -26.87
N MET A 751 11.02 -16.05 -28.10
CA MET A 751 9.93 -16.90 -28.58
C MET A 751 9.75 -18.17 -27.74
N ARG A 752 10.85 -18.79 -27.30
CA ARG A 752 10.81 -20.01 -26.45
C ARG A 752 10.31 -19.70 -25.05
N GLU A 753 10.77 -18.60 -24.44
CA GLU A 753 10.35 -18.17 -23.11
C GLU A 753 8.88 -17.74 -23.09
N ALA A 754 8.44 -16.96 -24.10
CA ALA A 754 7.04 -16.57 -24.24
C ALA A 754 6.10 -17.77 -24.44
N ARG A 755 6.54 -18.80 -25.19
CA ARG A 755 5.75 -20.04 -25.34
C ARG A 755 5.57 -20.77 -24.01
N LYS A 756 6.65 -20.89 -23.22
CA LYS A 756 6.62 -21.50 -21.90
C LYS A 756 5.70 -20.73 -20.94
N GLU A 757 5.74 -19.39 -20.99
CA GLU A 757 4.87 -18.54 -20.18
C GLU A 757 3.38 -18.70 -20.55
N LEU A 758 3.07 -19.09 -21.80
CA LEU A 758 1.72 -19.29 -22.33
C LEU A 758 1.30 -20.77 -22.41
N ASP A 759 1.95 -21.67 -21.67
CA ASP A 759 1.74 -23.14 -21.74
C ASP A 759 0.27 -23.56 -21.54
N TYR A 760 -0.53 -22.80 -20.77
CA TYR A 760 -1.95 -23.06 -20.53
C TYR A 760 -2.91 -22.18 -21.35
N ALA A 761 -2.42 -21.30 -22.22
CA ALA A 761 -3.26 -20.37 -22.98
C ALA A 761 -4.20 -21.08 -23.97
N TRP A 762 -3.95 -22.35 -24.30
CA TRP A 762 -4.84 -23.18 -25.11
C TRP A 762 -6.21 -23.45 -24.45
N LEU A 763 -6.33 -23.27 -23.13
CA LEU A 763 -7.61 -23.33 -22.41
C LEU A 763 -8.53 -22.14 -22.71
N CYS A 764 -7.96 -21.03 -23.19
CA CYS A 764 -8.65 -19.75 -23.32
C CYS A 764 -9.31 -19.61 -24.70
N GLN A 765 -10.59 -19.24 -24.71
CA GLN A 765 -11.37 -18.96 -25.91
C GLN A 765 -11.09 -17.55 -26.46
N GLY A 766 -10.57 -16.63 -25.65
CA GLY A 766 -10.05 -15.34 -26.10
C GLY A 766 -8.79 -14.93 -25.33
N ILE A 767 -7.88 -14.23 -26.00
CA ILE A 767 -6.69 -13.64 -25.39
C ILE A 767 -6.71 -12.14 -25.64
N VAL A 768 -6.56 -11.37 -24.57
CA VAL A 768 -6.53 -9.92 -24.57
C VAL A 768 -5.09 -9.47 -24.29
N THR A 769 -4.62 -8.51 -25.06
CA THR A 769 -3.30 -7.88 -24.88
C THR A 769 -3.42 -6.40 -24.55
N GLY A 770 -2.33 -5.82 -24.04
CA GLY A 770 -2.25 -4.39 -23.74
C GLY A 770 -1.82 -3.52 -24.92
N ASP A 771 -1.19 -4.09 -25.94
CA ASP A 771 -0.67 -3.35 -27.10
C ASP A 771 -0.57 -4.23 -28.35
N GLU A 772 -0.45 -3.58 -29.51
CA GLU A 772 -0.39 -4.25 -30.83
C GLU A 772 0.91 -5.03 -31.05
N GLN A 773 2.01 -4.66 -30.39
CA GLN A 773 3.28 -5.39 -30.52
C GLN A 773 3.18 -6.77 -29.88
N THR A 774 2.56 -6.82 -28.70
CA THR A 774 2.28 -8.05 -27.98
C THR A 774 1.28 -8.90 -28.76
N THR A 775 0.24 -8.30 -29.35
CA THR A 775 -0.68 -8.99 -30.29
C THR A 775 0.08 -9.64 -31.44
N ALA A 776 0.99 -8.91 -32.10
CA ALA A 776 1.80 -9.43 -33.19
C ALA A 776 2.76 -10.55 -32.74
N LEU A 777 3.30 -10.50 -31.52
CA LEU A 777 4.09 -11.58 -30.94
C LEU A 777 3.26 -12.86 -30.74
N LEU A 778 2.06 -12.75 -30.15
CA LEU A 778 1.18 -13.89 -29.94
C LEU A 778 0.70 -14.52 -31.26
N HIS A 779 0.41 -13.69 -32.28
CA HIS A 779 0.10 -14.19 -33.63
C HIS A 779 1.27 -14.98 -34.23
N ARG A 780 2.52 -14.52 -34.07
CA ARG A 780 3.71 -15.26 -34.49
C ARG A 780 3.90 -16.57 -33.72
N LEU A 781 3.40 -16.67 -32.48
CA LEU A 781 3.42 -17.90 -31.69
C LEU A 781 2.31 -18.90 -32.09
N GLY A 782 1.34 -18.47 -32.90
CA GLY A 782 0.27 -19.31 -33.44
C GLY A 782 -1.11 -19.08 -32.81
N TYR A 783 -1.28 -18.06 -31.96
CA TYR A 783 -2.58 -17.74 -31.37
C TYR A 783 -3.39 -16.84 -32.31
N GLY A 784 -4.57 -17.30 -32.74
CA GLY A 784 -5.45 -16.58 -33.68
C GLY A 784 -6.55 -15.76 -33.01
N ASN A 785 -6.89 -16.08 -31.77
CA ASN A 785 -7.97 -15.47 -30.99
C ASN A 785 -7.47 -14.34 -30.06
N VAL A 786 -6.62 -13.46 -30.60
CA VAL A 786 -5.93 -12.41 -29.85
C VAL A 786 -6.48 -11.05 -30.24
N THR A 787 -6.80 -10.20 -29.27
CA THR A 787 -7.33 -8.86 -29.48
C THR A 787 -6.65 -7.86 -28.55
N ALA A 788 -6.09 -6.78 -29.10
CA ALA A 788 -5.69 -5.63 -28.29
C ALA A 788 -6.93 -4.84 -27.88
N LEU A 789 -7.17 -4.69 -26.58
CA LEU A 789 -8.24 -3.83 -26.08
C LEU A 789 -7.69 -2.42 -25.80
N PRO A 790 -8.33 -1.36 -26.32
CA PRO A 790 -7.85 -0.01 -26.11
C PRO A 790 -8.09 0.43 -24.66
N TYR A 791 -7.28 1.38 -24.19
CA TYR A 791 -7.50 2.10 -22.94
C TYR A 791 -8.44 3.28 -23.15
N ALA A 792 -9.29 3.57 -22.16
CA ALA A 792 -10.09 4.79 -22.14
C ALA A 792 -9.32 5.92 -21.44
N VAL A 793 -9.28 7.09 -22.08
CA VAL A 793 -8.70 8.31 -21.51
C VAL A 793 -9.71 9.44 -21.56
N SER A 794 -9.88 10.11 -20.43
CA SER A 794 -10.64 11.36 -20.36
C SER A 794 -9.80 12.51 -20.90
N CYS A 795 -10.23 13.10 -22.02
CA CYS A 795 -9.59 14.26 -22.63
C CYS A 795 -10.35 15.52 -22.24
N ARG A 796 -9.66 16.49 -21.64
CA ARG A 796 -10.26 17.80 -21.32
C ARG A 796 -10.08 18.80 -22.45
N GLN A 797 -10.90 19.84 -22.46
CA GLN A 797 -10.67 20.97 -23.37
C GLN A 797 -9.48 21.80 -22.89
N LEU A 798 -8.53 22.06 -23.79
CA LEU A 798 -7.34 22.87 -23.51
C LEU A 798 -7.70 24.37 -23.51
N GLY A 799 -7.25 25.14 -22.51
CA GLY A 799 -7.58 26.55 -22.34
C GLY A 799 -6.38 27.44 -21.99
N LYS A 800 -6.62 28.75 -21.79
CA LYS A 800 -5.57 29.75 -21.45
C LYS A 800 -4.82 29.48 -20.13
N GLN A 801 -5.42 28.72 -19.22
CA GLN A 801 -4.77 28.31 -17.97
C GLN A 801 -3.63 27.30 -18.22
N ASP A 802 -3.56 26.71 -19.41
CA ASP A 802 -2.59 25.68 -19.79
C ASP A 802 -1.45 26.22 -20.67
N GLU A 803 -1.21 27.53 -20.62
CA GLU A 803 -0.12 28.18 -21.36
C GLU A 803 1.25 27.77 -20.81
N PHE A 804 2.25 27.72 -21.71
CA PHE A 804 3.62 27.28 -21.43
C PHE A 804 4.23 27.94 -20.18
N GLU A 805 4.07 29.26 -20.05
CA GLU A 805 4.66 30.07 -18.97
C GLU A 805 4.12 29.75 -17.57
N ARG A 806 2.91 29.19 -17.47
CA ARG A 806 2.27 28.87 -16.18
C ARG A 806 2.67 27.52 -15.61
N ARG A 807 3.38 26.71 -16.40
CA ARG A 807 3.74 25.33 -16.05
C ARG A 807 5.23 25.23 -15.77
N GLN A 808 5.61 24.47 -14.76
CA GLN A 808 7.00 24.26 -14.33
C GLN A 808 7.19 22.86 -13.77
N GLY A 809 8.43 22.38 -13.73
CA GLY A 809 8.78 21.02 -13.33
C GLY A 809 8.57 19.95 -14.42
N ILE A 810 9.10 18.76 -14.15
CA ILE A 810 9.07 17.56 -14.99
C ILE A 810 8.27 16.48 -14.26
N LEU A 811 7.32 15.83 -14.93
CA LEU A 811 6.52 14.75 -14.36
C LEU A 811 7.14 13.38 -14.69
N PHE A 812 7.46 12.59 -13.67
CA PHE A 812 7.67 11.15 -13.79
C PHE A 812 6.34 10.43 -13.48
N PRO A 813 5.68 9.82 -14.48
CA PRO A 813 4.30 9.37 -14.34
C PRO A 813 4.15 7.90 -13.92
N LEU A 814 5.22 7.10 -14.00
CA LEU A 814 5.12 5.64 -13.87
C LEU A 814 5.08 5.20 -12.41
N SER A 815 4.33 4.14 -12.15
CA SER A 815 4.32 3.48 -10.85
C SER A 815 5.59 2.65 -10.62
N ILE A 816 6.02 2.60 -9.36
CA ILE A 816 7.14 1.82 -8.84
C ILE A 816 6.59 0.90 -7.73
N TYR A 817 6.36 -0.36 -8.08
CA TYR A 817 5.80 -1.37 -7.19
C TYR A 817 6.87 -2.04 -6.32
N ARG A 818 8.08 -2.19 -6.85
CA ARG A 818 9.21 -2.80 -6.13
C ARG A 818 10.55 -2.27 -6.64
N ALA A 819 11.57 -2.36 -5.81
CA ALA A 819 12.94 -2.08 -6.23
C ALA A 819 13.32 -2.98 -7.41
N GLY A 820 13.85 -2.36 -8.46
CA GLY A 820 14.32 -3.04 -9.67
C GLY A 820 13.23 -3.40 -10.70
N ASP A 821 11.96 -3.06 -10.48
CA ASP A 821 10.95 -3.14 -11.55
C ASP A 821 11.23 -2.15 -12.70
N SER A 822 10.40 -2.18 -13.75
CA SER A 822 10.62 -1.36 -14.94
C SER A 822 10.55 0.15 -14.67
N GLY A 823 9.70 0.59 -13.74
CA GLY A 823 9.58 1.99 -13.34
C GLY A 823 10.80 2.45 -12.53
N HIS A 824 11.21 1.65 -11.54
CA HIS A 824 12.39 1.90 -10.73
C HIS A 824 13.67 1.90 -11.57
N ASP A 825 13.84 0.92 -12.46
CA ASP A 825 15.01 0.83 -13.36
C ASP A 825 15.16 2.08 -14.24
N GLY A 826 14.06 2.55 -14.82
CA GLY A 826 14.06 3.77 -15.62
C GLY A 826 14.38 5.01 -14.79
N PHE A 827 13.77 5.13 -13.62
CA PHE A 827 13.99 6.27 -12.72
C PHE A 827 15.42 6.32 -12.17
N ASP A 828 15.95 5.18 -11.76
CA ASP A 828 17.33 5.02 -11.30
C ASP A 828 18.33 5.42 -12.40
N TRP A 829 18.16 4.87 -13.60
CA TRP A 829 18.97 5.25 -14.77
C TRP A 829 18.89 6.75 -15.07
N PHE A 830 17.69 7.34 -15.00
CA PHE A 830 17.52 8.76 -15.21
C PHE A 830 18.28 9.59 -14.15
N CYS A 831 18.13 9.28 -12.88
CA CYS A 831 18.79 10.00 -11.79
C CYS A 831 20.33 9.86 -11.83
N LEU A 832 20.84 8.68 -12.18
CA LEU A 832 22.28 8.41 -12.20
C LEU A 832 22.97 8.86 -13.49
N ALA A 833 22.34 8.67 -14.65
CA ALA A 833 22.98 8.88 -15.95
C ALA A 833 22.49 10.14 -16.67
N VAL A 834 21.21 10.53 -16.56
CA VAL A 834 20.64 11.67 -17.31
C VAL A 834 20.71 12.97 -16.51
N MET A 835 20.40 12.94 -15.22
CA MET A 835 20.37 14.12 -14.35
C MET A 835 21.68 14.92 -14.34
N PRO A 836 22.88 14.32 -14.33
CA PRO A 836 24.14 15.07 -14.41
C PRO A 836 24.24 15.94 -15.67
N HIS A 837 23.63 15.55 -16.78
CA HIS A 837 23.60 16.37 -17.99
C HIS A 837 22.62 17.55 -17.87
N LEU A 838 21.49 17.36 -17.21
CA LEU A 838 20.53 18.44 -16.95
C LEU A 838 21.10 19.47 -15.96
N GLN A 839 21.81 19.03 -14.94
CA GLN A 839 22.46 19.90 -13.95
C GLN A 839 23.59 20.76 -14.55
N ARG A 840 24.27 20.28 -15.59
CA ARG A 840 25.26 21.09 -16.32
C ARG A 840 24.63 22.20 -17.17
N HIS A 841 23.37 22.03 -17.59
CA HIS A 841 22.65 22.99 -18.43
C HIS A 841 21.85 24.00 -17.62
N PHE A 842 21.10 23.54 -16.62
CA PHE A 842 20.26 24.40 -15.77
C PHE A 842 21.03 24.89 -14.53
N SER A 843 21.03 26.20 -14.29
CA SER A 843 21.58 26.78 -13.05
C SER A 843 20.79 26.36 -11.80
N LEU A 844 19.49 26.17 -11.96
CA LEU A 844 18.58 25.55 -10.99
C LEU A 844 17.76 24.50 -11.74
N PRO A 845 18.04 23.19 -11.57
CA PRO A 845 17.33 22.14 -12.28
C PRO A 845 15.83 22.17 -11.94
N PRO A 846 14.95 21.92 -12.92
CA PRO A 846 13.51 21.88 -12.67
C PRO A 846 13.15 20.72 -11.72
N SER A 847 12.16 20.95 -10.85
CA SER A 847 11.73 19.90 -9.92
C SER A 847 11.10 18.71 -10.64
N ILE A 848 11.27 17.51 -10.08
CA ILE A 848 10.75 16.27 -10.62
C ILE A 848 9.62 15.79 -9.73
N GLY A 849 8.39 15.88 -10.25
CA GLY A 849 7.20 15.36 -9.59
C GLY A 849 7.10 13.86 -9.80
N ILE A 850 7.09 13.09 -8.71
CA ILE A 850 6.79 11.65 -8.72
C ILE A 850 5.27 11.49 -8.69
N GLY A 851 4.66 11.29 -9.86
CA GLY A 851 3.20 11.23 -10.00
C GLY A 851 2.62 9.83 -9.90
N GLY A 852 3.40 8.80 -10.19
CA GLY A 852 2.97 7.40 -10.10
C GLY A 852 2.92 6.89 -8.65
N TYR A 853 2.28 5.74 -8.46
CA TYR A 853 2.34 5.04 -7.18
C TYR A 853 3.79 4.66 -6.87
N HIS A 854 4.24 4.84 -5.63
CA HIS A 854 5.50 4.25 -5.18
C HIS A 854 5.24 3.42 -3.92
N HIS A 855 5.71 2.18 -3.92
CA HIS A 855 5.53 1.31 -2.78
C HIS A 855 6.37 1.82 -1.59
N PRO A 856 5.85 1.87 -0.35
CA PRO A 856 6.58 2.42 0.81
C PRO A 856 7.88 1.71 1.18
N LEU A 857 8.10 0.49 0.66
CA LEU A 857 9.35 -0.25 0.84
C LEU A 857 10.44 0.13 -0.17
N VAL A 858 10.11 0.93 -1.19
CA VAL A 858 11.08 1.43 -2.17
C VAL A 858 11.58 2.79 -1.68
N ASP A 859 12.85 2.83 -1.29
CA ASP A 859 13.49 4.06 -0.83
C ASP A 859 13.82 4.97 -2.03
N LEU A 860 12.95 5.95 -2.28
CA LEU A 860 13.21 7.02 -3.23
C LEU A 860 13.95 8.22 -2.59
N GLY A 861 14.08 8.25 -1.26
CA GLY A 861 14.72 9.33 -0.52
C GLY A 861 16.21 9.45 -0.86
N PHE A 862 16.87 8.34 -1.21
CA PHE A 862 18.23 8.33 -1.74
C PHE A 862 18.41 9.33 -2.91
N TYR A 863 17.44 9.40 -3.82
CA TYR A 863 17.54 10.23 -5.03
C TYR A 863 17.34 11.73 -4.78
N GLU A 864 16.84 12.15 -3.60
CA GLU A 864 16.73 13.58 -3.25
C GLU A 864 18.09 14.29 -3.21
N ARG A 865 19.18 13.52 -3.09
CA ARG A 865 20.57 14.02 -3.18
C ARG A 865 21.01 14.31 -4.61
N LEU A 866 20.40 13.61 -5.57
CA LEU A 866 20.78 13.64 -6.99
C LEU A 866 19.85 14.54 -7.81
N ALA A 867 18.58 14.64 -7.43
CA ALA A 867 17.56 15.36 -8.17
C ALA A 867 16.63 16.15 -7.22
N PRO A 868 16.14 17.32 -7.63
CA PRO A 868 15.15 18.09 -6.85
C PRO A 868 13.76 17.41 -6.94
N LEU A 869 13.51 16.43 -6.08
CA LEU A 869 12.26 15.66 -6.09
C LEU A 869 11.12 16.42 -5.37
N ASP A 870 9.94 16.38 -5.98
CA ASP A 870 8.68 16.86 -5.42
C ASP A 870 7.69 15.68 -5.28
N GLY A 871 6.88 15.67 -4.21
CA GLY A 871 5.78 14.71 -4.05
C GLY A 871 6.07 13.46 -3.22
N LEU A 872 7.24 13.36 -2.58
CA LEU A 872 7.59 12.24 -1.68
C LEU A 872 6.94 12.34 -0.29
N ALA A 873 6.63 13.57 0.18
CA ALA A 873 6.19 13.83 1.55
C ALA A 873 4.70 14.22 1.69
N GLU A 874 4.08 14.72 0.61
CA GLU A 874 2.70 15.18 0.60
C GLU A 874 1.97 14.64 -0.62
N MET A 875 0.70 14.27 -0.42
CA MET A 875 -0.25 13.73 -1.40
C MET A 875 -0.58 14.72 -2.54
N ASP A 876 0.40 15.21 -3.28
CA ASP A 876 0.14 15.91 -4.52
C ASP A 876 -0.25 14.86 -5.57
N THR A 877 -1.56 14.66 -5.70
CA THR A 877 -2.12 13.60 -6.55
C THR A 877 -1.66 13.77 -8.00
N LEU A 878 -1.47 12.66 -8.73
CA LEU A 878 -1.14 12.66 -10.17
C LEU A 878 -1.91 13.71 -11.00
N PRO A 879 -3.25 13.90 -10.82
CA PRO A 879 -3.99 14.95 -11.54
C PRO A 879 -3.50 16.39 -11.26
N ARG A 880 -3.08 16.70 -10.03
CA ARG A 880 -2.53 18.04 -9.70
C ARG A 880 -1.16 18.24 -10.32
N MET A 881 -0.29 17.23 -10.23
CA MET A 881 1.01 17.29 -10.89
C MET A 881 0.87 17.44 -12.40
N MET A 882 -0.07 16.72 -13.01
CA MET A 882 -0.40 16.86 -14.43
C MET A 882 -0.82 18.29 -14.80
N GLN A 883 -1.51 19.02 -13.93
CA GLN A 883 -1.87 20.42 -14.20
C GLN A 883 -0.67 21.36 -14.13
N ARG A 884 0.24 21.15 -13.16
CA ARG A 884 1.39 22.02 -12.89
C ARG A 884 2.61 21.77 -13.76
N CYS A 885 2.93 20.50 -14.05
CA CYS A 885 4.16 20.10 -14.74
C CYS A 885 4.18 20.57 -16.19
N ARG A 886 5.36 21.02 -16.66
CA ARG A 886 5.53 21.53 -18.02
C ARG A 886 5.64 20.39 -19.03
N ILE A 887 6.44 19.38 -18.71
CA ILE A 887 6.64 18.20 -19.55
C ILE A 887 6.50 16.94 -18.72
N LEU A 888 6.26 15.83 -19.40
CA LEU A 888 6.38 14.48 -18.86
C LEU A 888 7.65 13.82 -19.39
N MET A 889 8.27 12.97 -18.58
CA MET A 889 9.35 12.10 -19.04
C MET A 889 9.02 10.63 -18.74
N ASP A 890 9.37 9.75 -19.68
CA ASP A 890 9.41 8.31 -19.45
C ASP A 890 10.81 7.77 -19.79
N PRO A 891 11.65 7.52 -18.78
CA PRO A 891 12.97 6.93 -18.96
C PRO A 891 12.96 5.39 -18.99
N SER A 892 11.80 4.73 -18.91
CA SER A 892 11.72 3.27 -18.81
C SER A 892 12.36 2.56 -20.01
N ARG A 893 13.31 1.67 -19.72
CA ARG A 893 14.10 0.95 -20.74
C ARG A 893 13.55 -0.42 -21.06
N VAL A 894 12.78 -0.97 -20.11
CA VAL A 894 12.28 -2.35 -20.16
C VAL A 894 10.74 -2.46 -20.02
N PRO A 895 9.92 -1.47 -20.44
CA PRO A 895 8.47 -1.60 -20.29
C PRO A 895 7.95 -2.75 -21.16
N ALA A 896 7.21 -3.68 -20.54
CA ALA A 896 6.57 -4.80 -21.23
C ALA A 896 5.16 -4.46 -21.74
N THR A 897 4.61 -3.31 -21.35
CA THR A 897 3.25 -2.84 -21.67
C THR A 897 3.26 -1.38 -22.10
N GLN A 898 2.16 -0.95 -22.72
CA GLN A 898 1.86 0.47 -22.91
C GLN A 898 1.52 1.13 -21.56
N ALA A 899 2.30 2.12 -21.13
CA ALA A 899 2.01 2.91 -19.94
C ALA A 899 0.80 3.84 -20.16
N THR A 900 -0.23 3.64 -19.35
CA THR A 900 -1.51 4.35 -19.45
C THR A 900 -1.41 5.82 -19.03
N GLU A 901 -0.50 6.11 -18.11
CA GLU A 901 -0.30 7.41 -17.49
C GLU A 901 0.25 8.42 -18.51
N ILE A 902 0.99 7.94 -19.51
CA ILE A 902 1.45 8.74 -20.66
C ILE A 902 0.25 9.16 -21.52
N LEU A 903 -0.68 8.23 -21.78
CA LEU A 903 -1.90 8.53 -22.52
C LEU A 903 -2.78 9.51 -21.74
N GLU A 904 -2.94 9.30 -20.42
CA GLU A 904 -3.66 10.21 -19.54
C GLU A 904 -3.06 11.63 -19.57
N ALA A 905 -1.74 11.74 -19.42
CA ALA A 905 -1.02 13.01 -19.47
C ALA A 905 -1.20 13.73 -20.81
N ALA A 906 -1.11 13.01 -21.94
CA ALA A 906 -1.40 13.55 -23.26
C ALA A 906 -2.86 14.00 -23.40
N GLY A 907 -3.81 13.24 -22.85
CA GLY A 907 -5.22 13.63 -22.73
C GLY A 907 -5.45 14.88 -21.87
N GLN A 908 -4.58 15.16 -20.90
CA GLN A 908 -4.56 16.41 -20.11
C GLN A 908 -3.77 17.55 -20.78
N GLY A 909 -3.11 17.26 -21.91
CA GLY A 909 -2.32 18.22 -22.68
C GLY A 909 -0.93 18.46 -22.11
N ILE A 910 -0.21 17.41 -21.70
CA ILE A 910 1.20 17.48 -21.33
C ILE A 910 2.02 16.80 -22.44
N PRO A 911 2.96 17.51 -23.08
CA PRO A 911 3.86 16.88 -24.04
C PRO A 911 4.95 16.07 -23.30
N ALA A 912 5.50 15.07 -23.98
CA ALA A 912 6.38 14.09 -23.37
C ALA A 912 7.69 13.87 -24.13
N VAL A 913 8.74 13.53 -23.37
CA VAL A 913 9.96 12.89 -23.88
C VAL A 913 9.93 11.43 -23.44
N LEU A 914 9.97 10.51 -24.40
CA LEU A 914 9.76 9.09 -24.15
C LEU A 914 10.98 8.29 -24.60
N ASN A 915 11.30 7.21 -23.88
CA ASN A 915 12.25 6.21 -24.36
C ASN A 915 11.73 5.57 -25.67
N LYS A 916 12.66 5.20 -26.55
CA LYS A 916 12.35 4.55 -27.83
C LYS A 916 11.43 3.33 -27.68
N VAL A 917 11.61 2.50 -26.65
CA VAL A 917 10.74 1.32 -26.43
C VAL A 917 9.28 1.74 -26.25
N GLN A 918 9.05 2.82 -25.52
CA GLN A 918 7.71 3.31 -25.26
C GLN A 918 7.09 3.99 -26.49
N MET A 919 7.88 4.73 -27.28
CA MET A 919 7.45 5.29 -28.56
C MET A 919 6.90 4.21 -29.49
N GLU A 920 7.65 3.10 -29.63
CA GLU A 920 7.28 1.99 -30.51
C GLU A 920 6.00 1.27 -30.05
N ARG A 921 5.81 1.10 -28.73
CA ARG A 921 4.59 0.47 -28.17
C ARG A 921 3.34 1.33 -28.34
N LEU A 922 3.49 2.64 -28.16
CA LEU A 922 2.41 3.60 -28.40
C LEU A 922 2.07 3.75 -29.89
N GLY A 923 3.00 3.35 -30.78
CA GLY A 923 2.92 3.64 -32.20
C GLY A 923 2.98 5.14 -32.48
N TRP A 924 3.74 5.88 -31.67
CA TRP A 924 3.94 7.33 -31.76
C TRP A 924 5.21 7.64 -32.55
N LYS A 925 5.27 8.84 -33.13
CA LYS A 925 6.39 9.28 -33.97
C LYS A 925 7.11 10.46 -33.34
N ASP A 926 8.43 10.49 -33.55
CA ASP A 926 9.29 11.59 -33.12
C ASP A 926 8.86 12.92 -33.78
N GLU A 927 8.95 13.99 -33.00
CA GLU A 927 8.49 15.35 -33.33
C GLU A 927 7.01 15.52 -33.72
N GLU A 928 6.19 14.47 -33.65
CA GLU A 928 4.73 14.51 -33.82
C GLU A 928 4.02 14.38 -32.46
N GLU A 929 3.88 13.17 -31.91
CA GLU A 929 3.16 12.94 -30.65
C GLU A 929 4.07 13.09 -29.40
N ALA A 930 5.37 12.86 -29.53
CA ALA A 930 6.36 13.02 -28.46
C ALA A 930 7.76 13.20 -29.06
N LEU A 931 8.75 13.50 -28.21
CA LEU A 931 10.17 13.43 -28.60
C LEU A 931 10.76 12.07 -28.24
N ASP A 932 11.46 11.45 -29.19
CA ASP A 932 12.21 10.21 -28.96
C ASP A 932 13.53 10.51 -28.24
N GLY A 933 13.61 10.05 -27.00
CA GLY A 933 14.79 10.12 -26.13
C GLY A 933 15.84 9.04 -26.40
N GLY A 934 15.61 8.15 -27.37
CA GLY A 934 16.53 7.08 -27.74
C GLY A 934 16.47 5.85 -26.84
N PHE A 935 17.31 4.86 -27.13
CA PHE A 935 17.46 3.64 -26.33
C PHE A 935 18.79 3.67 -25.59
N ASN A 936 18.74 3.79 -24.26
CA ASN A 936 19.93 3.80 -23.37
C ASN A 936 20.98 4.88 -23.71
N ASP A 937 20.53 6.05 -24.21
CA ASP A 937 21.40 7.19 -24.55
C ASP A 937 21.11 8.38 -23.61
N PRO A 938 21.87 8.53 -22.51
CA PRO A 938 21.57 9.55 -21.51
C PRO A 938 21.77 10.98 -22.01
N GLN A 939 22.72 11.20 -22.93
CA GLN A 939 23.00 12.53 -23.47
C GLN A 939 21.89 12.98 -24.43
N HIS A 940 21.45 12.09 -25.31
CA HIS A 940 20.35 12.39 -26.22
C HIS A 940 19.03 12.57 -25.46
N PHE A 941 18.74 11.74 -24.46
CA PHE A 941 17.56 11.88 -23.61
C PHE A 941 17.52 13.24 -22.90
N ALA A 942 18.64 13.65 -22.28
CA ALA A 942 18.77 14.97 -21.65
C ALA A 942 18.57 16.12 -22.66
N ARG A 943 19.14 15.99 -23.87
CA ARG A 943 18.98 16.99 -24.94
C ARG A 943 17.52 17.18 -25.34
N GLN A 944 16.76 16.10 -25.47
CA GLN A 944 15.34 16.17 -25.81
C GLN A 944 14.50 16.80 -24.70
N ILE A 945 14.82 16.52 -23.43
CA ILE A 945 14.22 17.20 -22.27
C ILE A 945 14.45 18.70 -22.37
N ILE A 946 15.70 19.13 -22.56
CA ILE A 946 16.06 20.56 -22.66
C ILE A 946 15.29 21.22 -23.80
N ARG A 947 15.31 20.62 -25.01
CA ARG A 947 14.60 21.13 -26.19
C ARG A 947 13.12 21.35 -25.91
N LEU A 948 12.43 20.33 -25.36
CA LEU A 948 10.99 20.43 -25.09
C LEU A 948 10.65 21.39 -23.94
N TYR A 949 11.57 21.53 -22.97
CA TYR A 949 11.37 22.37 -21.79
C TYR A 949 11.55 23.86 -22.08
N GLU A 950 12.38 24.21 -23.06
CA GLU A 950 12.77 25.59 -23.39
C GLU A 950 12.10 26.16 -24.65
N ASP A 951 11.67 25.34 -25.61
CA ASP A 951 11.04 25.79 -26.86
C ASP A 951 9.50 25.78 -26.78
N PRO A 952 8.82 26.94 -26.66
CA PRO A 952 7.37 26.99 -26.53
C PRO A 952 6.62 26.56 -27.80
N ALA A 953 7.23 26.76 -28.99
CA ALA A 953 6.60 26.43 -30.26
C ALA A 953 6.64 24.92 -30.52
N LEU A 954 7.78 24.28 -30.22
CA LEU A 954 7.90 22.83 -30.21
C LEU A 954 6.93 22.21 -29.18
N TRP A 955 6.93 22.74 -27.96
CA TRP A 955 6.06 22.27 -26.87
C TRP A 955 4.59 22.25 -27.25
N ASP A 956 4.08 23.33 -27.84
CA ASP A 956 2.68 23.46 -28.24
C ASP A 956 2.32 22.53 -29.41
N ARG A 957 3.23 22.35 -30.38
CA ARG A 957 3.03 21.41 -31.50
C ARG A 957 2.88 19.97 -31.01
N ILE A 958 3.83 19.49 -30.21
CA ILE A 958 3.82 18.12 -29.65
C ILE A 958 2.56 17.89 -28.82
N ARG A 959 2.26 18.83 -27.92
CA ARG A 959 1.10 18.75 -27.03
C ARG A 959 -0.21 18.58 -27.80
N ARG A 960 -0.46 19.42 -28.82
CA ARG A 960 -1.73 19.37 -29.57
C ARG A 960 -1.88 18.06 -30.32
N LYS A 961 -0.82 17.62 -30.99
CA LYS A 961 -0.82 16.37 -31.77
C LYS A 961 -1.02 15.14 -30.89
N ALA A 962 -0.34 15.08 -29.74
CA ALA A 962 -0.54 14.02 -28.74
C ALA A 962 -2.00 14.00 -28.22
N HIS A 963 -2.51 15.16 -27.83
CA HIS A 963 -3.87 15.32 -27.31
C HIS A 963 -4.95 14.90 -28.31
N GLU A 964 -4.81 15.32 -29.58
CA GLU A 964 -5.72 14.92 -30.66
C GLU A 964 -5.67 13.42 -30.91
N THR A 965 -4.47 12.84 -30.97
CA THR A 965 -4.27 11.40 -31.19
C THR A 965 -4.91 10.57 -30.08
N VAL A 966 -4.73 10.95 -28.82
CA VAL A 966 -5.36 10.28 -27.68
C VAL A 966 -6.88 10.43 -27.71
N ARG A 967 -7.40 11.63 -27.98
CA ARG A 967 -8.85 11.84 -28.09
C ARG A 967 -9.48 10.97 -29.16
N GLU A 968 -8.81 10.82 -30.31
CA GLU A 968 -9.30 10.02 -31.44
C GLU A 968 -9.19 8.50 -31.21
N ARG A 969 -8.08 8.02 -30.64
CA ARG A 969 -7.81 6.58 -30.49
C ARG A 969 -8.28 6.00 -29.16
N HIS A 970 -8.26 6.79 -28.09
CA HIS A 970 -8.47 6.35 -26.70
C HIS A 970 -9.66 7.05 -26.00
N GLY A 971 -10.52 7.76 -26.73
CA GLY A 971 -11.72 8.36 -26.15
C GLY A 971 -12.65 7.32 -25.49
N HIS A 972 -13.31 7.71 -24.39
CA HIS A 972 -14.07 6.80 -23.52
C HIS A 972 -15.11 5.91 -24.25
N GLY A 973 -15.79 6.43 -25.28
CA GLY A 973 -16.77 5.65 -26.06
C GLY A 973 -16.18 4.45 -26.83
N ARG A 974 -14.89 4.53 -27.21
CA ARG A 974 -14.21 3.47 -27.99
C ARG A 974 -14.00 2.21 -27.16
N LEU A 975 -13.75 2.33 -25.86
CA LEU A 975 -13.55 1.18 -24.98
C LEU A 975 -14.83 0.34 -24.95
N HIS A 976 -15.99 0.92 -24.66
CA HIS A 976 -17.25 0.18 -24.60
C HIS A 976 -17.59 -0.49 -25.94
N GLU A 977 -17.35 0.18 -27.07
CA GLU A 977 -17.56 -0.39 -28.41
C GLU A 977 -16.60 -1.54 -28.73
N ALA A 978 -15.31 -1.40 -28.43
CA ALA A 978 -14.31 -2.46 -28.65
C ALA A 978 -14.58 -3.66 -27.72
N PHE A 979 -14.88 -3.38 -26.45
CA PHE A 979 -15.21 -4.38 -25.45
C PHE A 979 -16.50 -5.13 -25.80
N GLY A 980 -17.55 -4.40 -26.20
CA GLY A 980 -18.81 -4.98 -26.67
C GLY A 980 -18.61 -5.92 -27.86
N ARG A 981 -17.88 -5.48 -28.89
CA ARG A 981 -17.54 -6.34 -30.04
C ARG A 981 -16.73 -7.57 -29.66
N PHE A 982 -15.79 -7.44 -28.75
CA PHE A 982 -15.00 -8.58 -28.25
C PHE A 982 -15.90 -9.60 -27.53
N ILE A 983 -16.76 -9.15 -26.63
CA ILE A 983 -17.69 -10.03 -25.90
C ILE A 983 -18.71 -10.67 -26.85
N GLU A 984 -19.25 -9.93 -27.81
CA GLU A 984 -20.16 -10.48 -28.84
C GLU A 984 -19.47 -11.55 -29.69
N ALA A 985 -18.25 -11.30 -30.16
CA ALA A 985 -17.48 -12.29 -30.91
C ALA A 985 -17.21 -13.55 -30.09
N LEU A 986 -16.90 -13.39 -28.80
CA LEU A 986 -16.65 -14.50 -27.88
C LEU A 986 -17.93 -15.33 -27.62
N LEU A 987 -19.08 -14.68 -27.44
CA LEU A 987 -20.37 -15.35 -27.22
C LEU A 987 -20.89 -16.08 -28.47
N ASN A 988 -20.60 -15.56 -29.67
CA ASN A 988 -21.00 -16.17 -30.94
C ASN A 988 -20.12 -17.38 -31.35
N GLY A 989 -19.08 -17.67 -30.57
CA GLY A 989 -18.20 -18.83 -30.74
C GLY A 989 -16.89 -18.47 -31.45
N PRO A 990 -15.72 -18.67 -30.81
CA PRO A 990 -14.43 -18.56 -31.49
C PRO A 990 -14.21 -19.72 -32.45
N ALA A 991 -13.54 -19.46 -33.57
CA ALA A 991 -12.97 -20.50 -34.41
C ALA A 991 -11.99 -21.36 -33.57
N THR A 992 -12.22 -22.68 -33.53
CA THR A 992 -11.40 -23.67 -32.82
C THR A 992 -9.91 -23.39 -32.93
N VAL A 993 -9.23 -23.19 -31.80
CA VAL A 993 -7.77 -23.13 -31.71
C VAL A 993 -7.24 -24.56 -31.79
N ALA A 994 -6.53 -24.89 -32.87
CA ALA A 994 -5.75 -26.12 -32.93
C ALA A 994 -4.49 -25.98 -32.07
N PRO A 995 -4.07 -27.02 -31.34
CA PRO A 995 -2.80 -27.00 -30.62
C PRO A 995 -1.65 -26.72 -31.60
N PRO A 996 -0.64 -25.91 -31.22
CA PRO A 996 0.46 -25.58 -32.12
C PRO A 996 1.22 -26.86 -32.50
N ALA A 997 1.21 -27.18 -33.80
CA ALA A 997 1.93 -28.32 -34.35
C ALA A 997 3.43 -28.09 -34.17
N GLY A 998 4.06 -28.89 -33.31
CA GLY A 998 5.51 -28.92 -33.15
C GLY A 998 6.17 -29.42 -34.44
N LYS A 999 6.77 -28.51 -35.21
CA LYS A 999 7.88 -28.83 -36.12
C LYS A 999 8.88 -27.69 -36.14
N GLU A 1000 10.02 -27.95 -35.50
CA GLU A 1000 11.22 -27.13 -35.55
C GLU A 1000 11.80 -27.11 -36.97
N GLY A 1001 12.15 -25.93 -37.47
CA GLY A 1001 13.16 -25.80 -38.53
C GLY A 1001 14.52 -25.67 -37.86
N ALA A 1002 15.45 -26.57 -38.20
CA ALA A 1002 16.80 -26.55 -37.65
C ALA A 1002 17.48 -25.20 -37.92
N PRO A 1003 18.13 -24.58 -36.91
CA PRO A 1003 18.83 -23.31 -37.10
C PRO A 1003 20.07 -23.52 -37.98
N LEU A 1004 20.28 -22.59 -38.92
CA LEU A 1004 21.51 -22.49 -39.70
C LEU A 1004 22.66 -22.09 -38.75
N HIS A 1005 23.60 -23.00 -38.55
CA HIS A 1005 24.86 -22.71 -37.87
C HIS A 1005 25.65 -21.67 -38.67
N ARG A 1006 25.95 -20.53 -38.05
CA ARG A 1006 27.09 -19.68 -38.41
C ARG A 1006 28.04 -19.64 -37.22
N SER A 1007 29.29 -19.98 -37.47
CA SER A 1007 30.37 -20.02 -36.48
C SER A 1007 30.93 -18.62 -36.25
N PHE A 1008 30.86 -18.14 -35.00
CA PHE A 1008 31.72 -17.10 -34.49
C PHE A 1008 32.29 -17.56 -33.13
N ALA A 1009 33.55 -17.20 -32.88
CA ALA A 1009 34.33 -17.60 -31.72
C ALA A 1009 33.74 -17.06 -30.39
N PRO A 1010 33.92 -17.78 -29.26
CA PRO A 1010 33.21 -17.52 -28.01
C PRO A 1010 33.81 -16.36 -27.20
N ALA A 1011 32.94 -15.52 -26.62
CA ALA A 1011 33.29 -14.60 -25.54
C ALA A 1011 33.14 -15.30 -24.16
N PRO A 1012 33.87 -14.87 -23.11
CA PRO A 1012 34.24 -15.73 -21.99
C PRO A 1012 33.08 -16.11 -21.06
N LEU A 1013 33.17 -17.36 -20.58
CA LEU A 1013 32.24 -18.01 -19.66
C LEU A 1013 32.12 -17.27 -18.32
N ARG A 1014 30.90 -16.84 -17.97
CA ARG A 1014 30.53 -16.60 -16.57
C ARG A 1014 30.51 -17.95 -15.86
N ILE A 1015 31.33 -18.08 -14.81
CA ILE A 1015 31.43 -19.29 -13.97
C ILE A 1015 30.05 -19.60 -13.37
N VAL A 1016 29.42 -20.66 -13.88
CA VAL A 1016 28.33 -21.35 -13.18
C VAL A 1016 28.99 -22.40 -12.29
N LEU A 1017 28.95 -22.21 -10.98
CA LEU A 1017 29.35 -23.26 -10.03
C LEU A 1017 28.37 -24.44 -10.19
N LYS A 1018 28.81 -25.50 -10.88
CA LYS A 1018 28.18 -26.82 -10.82
C LYS A 1018 28.51 -27.46 -9.46
N PRO A 1019 27.56 -28.13 -8.80
CA PRO A 1019 27.85 -28.89 -7.59
C PRO A 1019 28.81 -30.05 -7.91
N ALA A 1020 29.73 -30.30 -6.97
CA ALA A 1020 30.82 -31.26 -7.13
C ALA A 1020 30.34 -32.68 -7.42
N GLY A 1021 30.92 -33.32 -8.44
CA GLY A 1021 30.73 -34.74 -8.75
C GLY A 1021 31.56 -35.25 -9.93
N ALA A 1022 32.78 -35.72 -9.62
CA ALA A 1022 33.70 -36.58 -10.41
C ALA A 1022 34.51 -35.95 -11.58
N PRO A 1023 35.78 -36.42 -11.80
CA PRO A 1023 36.85 -35.63 -12.40
C PRO A 1023 36.97 -35.77 -13.93
N PRO A 1024 37.49 -34.75 -14.64
CA PRO A 1024 37.78 -34.84 -16.07
C PRO A 1024 39.21 -35.36 -16.33
N ALA A 1025 39.36 -36.02 -17.49
CA ALA A 1025 40.62 -36.49 -18.04
C ALA A 1025 41.40 -35.37 -18.75
N ALA A 1026 42.70 -35.63 -18.87
CA ALA A 1026 43.84 -34.78 -19.22
C ALA A 1026 43.86 -34.12 -20.62
N GLU A 1027 44.60 -33.00 -20.64
CA GLU A 1027 45.48 -32.45 -21.72
C GLU A 1027 44.79 -31.92 -23.00
N ASP A 1028 45.15 -30.78 -23.59
CA ASP A 1028 46.50 -30.26 -23.93
C ASP A 1028 46.62 -28.71 -23.94
N LYS A 1029 47.87 -28.25 -23.99
CA LYS A 1029 48.44 -26.90 -23.85
C LYS A 1029 48.51 -26.08 -25.17
N ASP A 1030 48.97 -24.84 -25.01
CA ASP A 1030 49.66 -23.90 -25.95
C ASP A 1030 48.80 -22.70 -26.39
N GLU A 1031 49.24 -21.44 -26.51
CA GLU A 1031 50.41 -20.64 -26.10
C GLU A 1031 50.01 -19.15 -26.27
N GLU A 1032 50.58 -18.28 -25.42
CA GLU A 1032 50.90 -16.83 -25.54
C GLU A 1032 50.17 -15.87 -26.51
N SER A 1033 49.67 -14.74 -25.96
CA SER A 1033 50.24 -13.38 -26.20
C SER A 1033 49.43 -12.29 -25.47
N GLU A 1034 50.14 -11.45 -24.70
CA GLU A 1034 49.70 -10.20 -24.06
C GLU A 1034 49.50 -9.09 -25.10
N ASP A 1035 48.50 -8.23 -24.91
CA ASP A 1035 48.63 -6.77 -25.11
C ASP A 1035 47.42 -6.05 -24.48
N GLY A 1036 47.73 -5.03 -23.68
CA GLY A 1036 46.82 -4.35 -22.77
C GLY A 1036 45.88 -3.33 -23.41
N LEU A 1037 44.71 -3.18 -22.79
CA LEU A 1037 43.89 -1.98 -22.83
C LEU A 1037 43.41 -1.74 -21.40
N GLU A 1038 43.88 -0.65 -20.81
CA GLU A 1038 43.51 -0.17 -19.48
C GLU A 1038 42.01 0.19 -19.46
N ASP A 1039 41.25 -0.49 -18.60
CA ASP A 1039 39.90 -0.09 -18.22
C ASP A 1039 40.01 1.11 -17.26
N GLU A 1040 39.74 2.32 -17.75
CA GLU A 1040 39.44 3.48 -16.90
C GLU A 1040 38.13 3.22 -16.14
N PHE A 1041 38.25 2.63 -14.95
CA PHE A 1041 37.19 2.63 -13.95
C PHE A 1041 36.95 4.07 -13.49
N MET A 1042 35.78 4.65 -13.81
CA MET A 1042 35.35 5.86 -13.13
C MET A 1042 35.26 5.60 -11.62
N PRO A 1043 35.96 6.36 -10.76
CA PRO A 1043 35.88 6.18 -9.33
C PRO A 1043 34.48 6.56 -8.85
N LEU A 1044 33.92 5.75 -7.95
CA LEU A 1044 32.74 6.12 -7.16
C LEU A 1044 32.99 7.50 -6.49
N PRO A 1045 31.97 8.37 -6.38
CA PRO A 1045 32.14 9.66 -5.73
C PRO A 1045 32.63 9.47 -4.29
N THR A 1046 33.82 10.00 -4.00
CA THR A 1046 34.44 9.95 -2.66
C THR A 1046 33.64 10.79 -1.67
N HIS A 1047 33.42 10.29 -0.45
CA HIS A 1047 32.64 11.00 0.58
C HIS A 1047 33.33 12.26 1.13
N LEU A 1048 34.57 12.51 0.68
CA LEU A 1048 35.35 13.71 0.95
C LEU A 1048 34.85 14.97 0.22
N GLY A 1049 33.97 14.84 -0.79
CA GLY A 1049 33.50 15.98 -1.59
C GLY A 1049 34.59 16.67 -2.43
N VAL A 1050 35.78 16.06 -2.55
CA VAL A 1050 36.93 16.55 -3.31
C VAL A 1050 37.51 15.39 -4.12
N THR A 1051 37.65 15.56 -5.44
CA THR A 1051 38.43 14.63 -6.29
C THR A 1051 39.89 14.69 -5.86
N LEU A 1052 40.38 13.64 -5.20
CA LEU A 1052 41.78 13.51 -4.86
C LEU A 1052 42.60 13.36 -6.16
N PRO A 1053 43.69 14.11 -6.36
CA PRO A 1053 44.62 13.83 -7.43
C PRO A 1053 45.15 12.41 -7.27
N GLU A 1054 45.20 11.65 -8.37
CA GLU A 1054 45.87 10.36 -8.41
C GLU A 1054 47.33 10.55 -7.98
N GLU A 1055 47.81 9.70 -7.08
CA GLU A 1055 49.22 9.68 -6.71
C GLU A 1055 50.03 9.28 -7.94
N ASP A 1056 50.84 10.21 -8.44
CA ASP A 1056 51.83 10.00 -9.50
C ASP A 1056 52.66 8.73 -9.19
N GLN A 1057 52.31 7.60 -9.80
CA GLN A 1057 53.11 6.38 -9.82
C GLN A 1057 54.33 6.51 -10.77
N ASN A 1058 54.94 7.69 -10.86
CA ASN A 1058 56.04 7.99 -11.77
C ASN A 1058 57.33 8.43 -11.07
N GLN A 1059 57.65 7.83 -9.92
CA GLN A 1059 58.97 7.97 -9.27
C GLN A 1059 59.55 6.64 -8.78
N LYS A 1060 59.55 5.60 -9.65
CA LYS A 1060 60.29 4.35 -9.37
C LYS A 1060 61.02 3.72 -10.57
N GLU A 1061 61.40 4.52 -11.57
CA GLU A 1061 62.21 4.06 -12.72
C GLU A 1061 63.48 4.90 -13.02
N GLN A 1062 64.02 5.62 -12.03
CA GLN A 1062 65.34 6.24 -12.14
C GLN A 1062 66.18 6.01 -10.89
N ALA A 1063 66.51 4.74 -10.63
CA ALA A 1063 67.59 4.34 -9.74
C ALA A 1063 68.06 2.91 -10.06
N ASP A 1064 68.38 2.63 -11.32
CA ASP A 1064 69.19 1.46 -11.73
C ASP A 1064 69.79 1.74 -13.12
N ASN A 1065 70.76 2.66 -13.15
CA ASN A 1065 71.81 2.77 -14.17
C ASN A 1065 72.86 3.78 -13.68
N ASP A 1066 73.72 3.33 -12.76
CA ASP A 1066 75.17 3.56 -12.74
C ASP A 1066 75.84 2.71 -11.65
#